data_AF-A0A4R9APN5-F1
#
_entry.id   AF-A0A4R9APN5-F1
#
_cell.length_a   1.000
_cell.length_b   1.000
_cell.length_c   1.000
_cell.angle_alpha   90.00
_cell.angle_beta   90.00
_cell.angle_gamma   90.00
#
_symmetry.space_group_name_H-M   'P 1'
#
loop_
_entity.id
_entity.type
_entity.pdbx_description
1 polymer ?
#
loop_
_entity_poly.entity_id
_entity_poly.type
_entity_poly.pdbx_seq_one_letter_code
_entity_poly.pdbx_strand_id
1 'polypeptide(L)'
;MSVQSVLDRHERAPGPAGATGGKSATRIFRGDIEGLRAVAVIVVILDHLLGWPSGGFIGVDIFFVISGFLITSLLLKEHARTGRISLVDFYRRRIRRILPVSLLVLVVTVIIGYLLLPGARALSTLWDGIYSALFVANWHFAAVGTDYLQATNAVSPLQHYWSLAVEEQFYFVWPFVLIIIFALAGRRTLSARALITTVAITTGIITLAFLAWSFIETATSPAIAYFSTGARAWELGIGALLAAAAPGIAKLPAAVRPVLAWLGLALIALSLVLIGRDSPFPAPWGLLPVAGSALVIAAGIGQPEQRLLFPLTNRVSRYIGKISYSLYLWHFPVVILLATVFATDSPFYLPLAVLLMLALSVFSFHFVEDPIRHSLWLETPQTRQRERMRRTTTQHRSGISAAQGWIGALVVVTLVIVSVSFVALKGGTSSGPSADAAAIGAGANPGADLDVQAPAEPPTLLATRQAAITAALALTAWPETSPAFDALGDNSGAQEWVDDNCLSVSAKNAAGCRYGDPAAAKTAVLLGDSMAISYMPAIRAALEPLGYNVQSLTMFSCPAVNISVAPKNASDASAATCDDHHAWVYAEVARLSPDLVIMSSLAGSIVRLASGNEGADALTEWQTATADTITALQGSTDQVAVLSPPPASTPFAECKTLTSGPADCTYSPSNLYQKVVAAEQSAVTSAGDFAQYVNVVPWLCVDNNCPAVIDNTPVFFDGQHFVREASAQLGPLLAEALFPPAA
;
A
#
# COMPACT_ATOMS: atom_id res chain seq x y z
N MET A 1 -15.14 -47.72 -52.39
CA MET A 1 -16.52 -47.87 -52.90
C MET A 1 -17.45 -47.77 -51.70
N SER A 2 -17.92 -46.59 -51.26
CA SER A 2 -18.82 -45.60 -51.89
C SER A 2 -20.24 -46.11 -52.13
N VAL A 3 -21.20 -45.66 -51.30
CA VAL A 3 -22.66 -45.62 -51.51
C VAL A 3 -23.20 -44.59 -50.49
N GLN A 4 -23.59 -43.33 -50.74
CA GLN A 4 -24.01 -42.57 -51.92
C GLN A 4 -25.20 -43.17 -52.68
N SER A 5 -26.31 -43.48 -52.01
CA SER A 5 -27.61 -43.70 -52.68
C SER A 5 -28.85 -43.77 -51.76
N VAL A 6 -29.27 -42.70 -51.08
CA VAL A 6 -30.64 -42.71 -50.48
C VAL A 6 -31.46 -41.42 -50.64
N LEU A 7 -30.94 -40.25 -51.01
CA LEU A 7 -31.76 -39.02 -50.99
C LEU A 7 -31.71 -38.16 -52.27
N ASP A 8 -31.80 -38.79 -53.44
CA ASP A 8 -32.13 -38.11 -54.70
C ASP A 8 -33.32 -38.79 -55.39
N ARG A 9 -34.54 -38.29 -55.12
CA ARG A 9 -35.69 -38.31 -56.05
C ARG A 9 -36.85 -37.47 -55.49
N HIS A 10 -36.93 -36.21 -55.90
CA HIS A 10 -38.07 -35.63 -56.63
C HIS A 10 -37.90 -34.11 -56.82
N GLU A 11 -37.44 -33.76 -58.02
CA GLU A 11 -37.98 -32.76 -58.95
C GLU A 11 -38.48 -31.36 -58.51
N ARG A 12 -37.94 -30.38 -59.26
CA ARG A 12 -38.49 -29.10 -59.76
C ARG A 12 -38.30 -27.83 -58.91
N ALA A 13 -37.44 -26.97 -59.45
CA ALA A 13 -37.42 -25.54 -59.18
C ALA A 13 -38.67 -24.84 -59.75
N PRO A 14 -39.13 -23.79 -59.06
CA PRO A 14 -39.35 -22.50 -59.70
C PRO A 14 -38.51 -21.39 -59.04
N GLY A 15 -38.15 -20.38 -59.83
CA GLY A 15 -37.32 -19.23 -59.45
C GLY A 15 -37.93 -18.28 -58.40
N PRO A 16 -37.24 -17.16 -58.11
CA PRO A 16 -37.10 -16.61 -56.77
C PRO A 16 -38.24 -15.67 -56.39
N ALA A 17 -38.86 -15.92 -55.23
CA ALA A 17 -39.74 -14.96 -54.57
C ALA A 17 -39.40 -14.89 -53.08
N GLY A 18 -38.96 -13.70 -52.64
CA GLY A 18 -38.96 -13.30 -51.23
C GLY A 18 -37.71 -13.69 -50.43
N ALA A 19 -36.58 -13.03 -50.71
CA ALA A 19 -35.48 -12.94 -49.75
C ALA A 19 -35.97 -12.21 -48.48
N THR A 20 -36.51 -12.95 -47.53
CA THR A 20 -36.66 -12.47 -46.15
C THR A 20 -35.27 -12.42 -45.55
N GLY A 21 -34.77 -11.19 -45.41
CA GLY A 21 -33.43 -10.91 -44.89
C GLY A 21 -33.18 -11.67 -43.60
N GLY A 22 -32.20 -12.58 -43.65
CA GLY A 22 -31.61 -13.16 -42.46
C GLY A 22 -31.12 -12.03 -41.58
N LYS A 23 -31.86 -11.74 -40.50
CA LYS A 23 -31.43 -10.80 -39.47
C LYS A 23 -30.09 -11.32 -38.94
N SER A 24 -29.02 -10.67 -39.37
CA SER A 24 -27.69 -10.78 -38.77
C SER A 24 -27.87 -10.76 -37.26
N ALA A 25 -27.48 -11.83 -36.56
CA ALA A 25 -27.50 -11.90 -35.11
C ALA A 25 -26.75 -10.68 -34.54
N THR A 26 -27.49 -9.67 -34.13
CA THR A 26 -26.93 -8.45 -33.54
C THR A 26 -26.21 -8.86 -32.27
N ARG A 27 -24.89 -8.60 -32.19
CA ARG A 27 -24.13 -8.75 -30.94
C ARG A 27 -24.81 -7.87 -29.89
N ILE A 28 -25.48 -8.50 -28.92
CA ILE A 28 -26.12 -7.81 -27.81
C ILE A 28 -25.00 -7.29 -26.89
N PHE A 29 -24.93 -5.98 -26.72
CA PHE A 29 -23.92 -5.30 -25.89
C PHE A 29 -24.27 -5.43 -24.40
N ARG A 30 -23.31 -5.89 -23.57
CA ARG A 30 -23.45 -6.05 -22.11
C ARG A 30 -23.09 -4.76 -21.37
N GLY A 31 -24.03 -3.83 -21.29
CA GLY A 31 -23.83 -2.54 -20.62
C GLY A 31 -23.69 -2.64 -19.09
N ASP A 32 -24.24 -3.69 -18.50
CA ASP A 32 -24.08 -4.07 -17.10
C ASP A 32 -22.63 -4.36 -16.72
N ILE A 33 -21.86 -5.02 -17.59
CA ILE A 33 -20.44 -5.30 -17.34
C ILE A 33 -19.62 -4.01 -17.32
N GLU A 34 -19.87 -3.08 -18.25
CA GLU A 34 -19.20 -1.77 -18.22
C GLU A 34 -19.61 -0.97 -16.98
N GLY A 35 -20.89 -1.00 -16.59
CA GLY A 35 -21.33 -0.35 -15.36
C GLY A 35 -20.67 -0.95 -14.11
N LEU A 36 -20.51 -2.26 -14.05
CA LEU A 36 -19.84 -2.93 -12.93
C LEU A 36 -18.34 -2.56 -12.88
N ARG A 37 -17.67 -2.46 -14.03
CA ARG A 37 -16.30 -1.91 -14.13
C ARG A 37 -16.22 -0.46 -13.65
N ALA A 38 -17.25 0.35 -13.90
CA ALA A 38 -17.31 1.72 -13.40
C ALA A 38 -17.40 1.77 -11.88
N VAL A 39 -18.28 0.94 -11.28
CA VAL A 39 -18.35 0.82 -9.81
C VAL A 39 -16.99 0.42 -9.26
N ALA A 40 -16.38 -0.63 -9.81
CA ALA A 40 -15.09 -1.15 -9.38
C ALA A 40 -13.98 -0.10 -9.38
N VAL A 41 -13.81 0.66 -10.47
CA VAL A 41 -12.75 1.69 -10.52
C VAL A 41 -13.05 2.89 -9.62
N ILE A 42 -14.32 3.31 -9.51
CA ILE A 42 -14.69 4.47 -8.70
C ILE A 42 -14.39 4.20 -7.22
N VAL A 43 -14.77 3.03 -6.69
CA VAL A 43 -14.54 2.73 -5.26
C VAL A 43 -13.05 2.63 -4.93
N VAL A 44 -12.23 2.09 -5.85
CA VAL A 44 -10.76 2.07 -5.70
C VAL A 44 -10.17 3.48 -5.70
N ILE A 45 -10.68 4.37 -6.55
CA ILE A 45 -10.20 5.76 -6.60
C ILE A 45 -10.58 6.51 -5.33
N LEU A 46 -11.82 6.36 -4.87
CA LEU A 46 -12.28 7.03 -3.65
C LEU A 46 -11.49 6.57 -2.43
N ASP A 47 -11.21 5.27 -2.30
CA ASP A 47 -10.36 4.74 -1.23
C ASP A 47 -8.95 5.32 -1.27
N HIS A 48 -8.27 5.32 -2.42
CA HIS A 48 -6.91 5.86 -2.51
C HIS A 48 -6.84 7.40 -2.40
N LEU A 49 -7.86 8.12 -2.86
CA LEU A 49 -7.85 9.58 -2.91
C LEU A 49 -8.38 10.22 -1.62
N LEU A 50 -9.38 9.60 -0.98
CA LEU A 50 -10.10 10.14 0.17
C LEU A 50 -9.97 9.27 1.43
N GLY A 51 -9.38 8.07 1.33
CA GLY A 51 -9.36 7.09 2.42
C GLY A 51 -10.73 6.46 2.72
N TRP A 52 -11.73 6.67 1.85
CA TRP A 52 -13.09 6.22 2.08
C TRP A 52 -13.80 5.86 0.77
N PRO A 53 -14.61 4.78 0.70
CA PRO A 53 -14.89 3.84 1.78
C PRO A 53 -13.68 2.94 2.10
N SER A 54 -13.54 2.50 3.35
CA SER A 54 -12.40 1.68 3.80
C SER A 54 -12.24 0.37 3.03
N GLY A 55 -13.36 -0.18 2.55
CA GLY A 55 -13.38 -1.37 1.71
C GLY A 55 -13.22 -1.08 0.22
N GLY A 56 -12.89 0.15 -0.21
CA GLY A 56 -12.89 0.49 -1.64
C GLY A 56 -11.85 -0.28 -2.48
N PHE A 57 -10.79 -0.80 -1.86
CA PHE A 57 -9.83 -1.68 -2.52
C PHE A 57 -10.45 -2.95 -3.12
N ILE A 58 -11.62 -3.40 -2.63
CA ILE A 58 -12.35 -4.58 -3.15
C ILE A 58 -12.81 -4.44 -4.60
N GLY A 59 -12.75 -3.23 -5.17
CA GLY A 59 -13.00 -3.02 -6.59
C GLY A 59 -12.08 -3.86 -7.49
N VAL A 60 -10.89 -4.21 -7.02
CA VAL A 60 -9.98 -5.12 -7.73
C VAL A 60 -10.57 -6.52 -7.86
N ASP A 61 -11.19 -7.07 -6.81
CA ASP A 61 -11.84 -8.38 -6.82
C ASP A 61 -13.01 -8.42 -7.81
N ILE A 62 -13.77 -7.31 -7.90
CA ILE A 62 -14.81 -7.14 -8.91
C ILE A 62 -14.20 -7.23 -10.32
N PHE A 63 -13.06 -6.59 -10.55
CA PHE A 63 -12.35 -6.71 -11.83
C PHE A 63 -11.90 -8.14 -12.11
N PHE A 64 -11.35 -8.86 -11.13
CA PHE A 64 -10.91 -10.25 -11.30
C PHE A 64 -12.06 -11.17 -11.73
N VAL A 65 -13.24 -11.06 -11.12
CA VAL A 65 -14.43 -11.84 -11.53
C VAL A 65 -14.85 -11.50 -12.96
N ILE A 66 -14.89 -10.21 -13.33
CA ILE A 66 -15.23 -9.78 -14.70
C ILE A 66 -14.21 -10.33 -15.71
N SER A 67 -12.93 -10.24 -15.37
CA SER A 67 -11.79 -10.69 -16.18
C SER A 67 -11.85 -12.19 -16.46
N GLY A 68 -12.03 -13.00 -15.42
CA GLY A 68 -12.23 -14.45 -15.53
C GLY A 68 -13.43 -14.81 -16.41
N PHE A 69 -14.56 -14.13 -16.25
CA PHE A 69 -15.76 -14.35 -17.06
C PHE A 69 -15.55 -14.02 -18.54
N LEU A 70 -14.96 -12.87 -18.85
CA LEU A 70 -14.80 -12.39 -20.23
C LEU A 70 -13.79 -13.24 -21.01
N ILE A 71 -12.62 -13.54 -20.43
CA ILE A 71 -11.59 -14.32 -21.10
C ILE A 71 -12.04 -15.77 -21.31
N THR A 72 -12.63 -16.39 -20.29
CA THR A 72 -13.16 -17.76 -20.43
C THR A 72 -14.29 -17.80 -21.46
N SER A 73 -15.21 -16.84 -21.43
CA SER A 73 -16.28 -16.75 -22.44
C SER A 73 -15.73 -16.61 -23.87
N LEU A 74 -14.64 -15.88 -24.06
CA LEU A 74 -13.98 -15.73 -25.37
C LEU A 74 -13.41 -17.07 -25.85
N LEU A 75 -12.66 -17.76 -24.99
CA LEU A 75 -11.99 -19.04 -25.30
C LEU A 75 -13.02 -20.15 -25.59
N LEU A 76 -14.06 -20.27 -24.75
CA LEU A 76 -15.13 -21.26 -24.95
C LEU A 76 -15.89 -21.02 -26.25
N LYS A 77 -16.19 -19.76 -26.60
CA LYS A 77 -16.85 -19.41 -27.88
C LYS A 77 -15.94 -19.67 -29.08
N GLU A 78 -14.64 -19.42 -28.96
CA GLU A 78 -13.67 -19.70 -30.02
C GLU A 78 -13.58 -21.20 -30.30
N HIS A 79 -13.47 -22.01 -29.25
CA HIS A 79 -13.46 -23.46 -29.34
C HIS A 79 -14.79 -24.01 -29.91
N ALA A 80 -15.94 -23.54 -29.42
CA ALA A 80 -17.24 -23.98 -29.94
C ALA A 80 -17.42 -23.67 -31.44
N ARG A 81 -16.81 -22.59 -31.94
CA ARG A 81 -16.90 -22.19 -33.35
C ARG A 81 -15.89 -22.90 -34.25
N THR A 82 -14.68 -23.19 -33.76
CA THR A 82 -13.55 -23.61 -34.61
C THR A 82 -12.96 -24.97 -34.25
N GLY A 83 -13.42 -25.58 -33.16
CA GLY A 83 -12.87 -26.82 -32.60
C GLY A 83 -11.50 -26.66 -31.92
N ARG A 84 -10.91 -25.46 -31.89
CA ARG A 84 -9.58 -25.19 -31.34
C ARG A 84 -9.49 -23.82 -30.67
N ILE A 85 -8.44 -23.62 -29.87
CA ILE A 85 -8.06 -22.33 -29.31
C ILE A 85 -6.78 -21.86 -30.01
N SER A 86 -6.78 -20.67 -30.61
CA SER A 86 -5.58 -20.05 -31.20
C SER A 86 -4.86 -19.20 -30.15
N LEU A 87 -3.76 -19.72 -29.59
CA LEU A 87 -2.93 -19.00 -28.62
C LEU A 87 -2.36 -17.70 -29.21
N VAL A 88 -1.90 -17.75 -30.47
CA VAL A 88 -1.34 -16.58 -31.17
C VAL A 88 -2.38 -15.48 -31.28
N ASP A 89 -3.60 -15.80 -31.74
CA ASP A 89 -4.64 -14.78 -31.87
C ASP A 89 -5.14 -14.29 -30.51
N PHE A 90 -5.15 -15.15 -29.49
CA PHE A 90 -5.49 -14.79 -28.13
C PHE A 90 -4.53 -13.75 -27.55
N TYR A 91 -3.22 -14.06 -27.50
CA TYR A 91 -2.23 -13.15 -26.93
C TYR A 91 -2.07 -11.89 -27.78
N ARG A 92 -2.20 -11.98 -29.11
CA ARG A 92 -2.14 -10.79 -29.96
C ARG A 92 -3.26 -9.79 -29.65
N ARG A 93 -4.49 -10.28 -29.37
CA ARG A 93 -5.61 -9.41 -28.95
C ARG A 93 -5.36 -8.81 -27.58
N ARG A 94 -4.76 -9.57 -26.65
CA ARG A 94 -4.48 -9.10 -25.28
C ARG A 94 -3.37 -8.04 -25.29
N ILE A 95 -2.27 -8.29 -26.02
CA ILE A 95 -1.18 -7.33 -26.22
C ILE A 95 -1.69 -5.99 -26.76
N ARG A 96 -2.51 -5.99 -27.82
CA ARG A 96 -3.06 -4.75 -28.38
C ARG A 96 -3.97 -3.97 -27.43
N ARG A 97 -4.53 -4.64 -26.42
CA ARG A 97 -5.47 -4.04 -25.48
C ARG A 97 -4.77 -3.44 -24.25
N ILE A 98 -3.70 -4.06 -23.78
CA ILE A 98 -3.06 -3.71 -22.49
C ILE A 98 -1.79 -2.91 -22.70
N LEU A 99 -0.81 -3.55 -23.36
CA LEU A 99 0.58 -3.11 -23.37
C LEU A 99 0.75 -1.63 -23.75
N PRO A 100 0.03 -1.08 -24.75
CA PRO A 100 0.25 0.30 -25.15
C PRO A 100 0.02 1.32 -24.02
N VAL A 101 -1.09 1.23 -23.31
CA VAL A 101 -1.41 2.20 -22.25
C VAL A 101 -0.65 1.87 -20.98
N SER A 102 -0.49 0.60 -20.62
CA SER A 102 0.30 0.23 -19.44
C SER A 102 1.75 0.68 -19.56
N LEU A 103 2.41 0.44 -20.70
CA LEU A 103 3.79 0.88 -20.90
C LEU A 103 3.90 2.40 -20.96
N LEU A 104 2.93 3.10 -21.55
CA LEU A 104 2.90 4.56 -21.54
C LEU A 104 2.89 5.11 -20.12
N VAL A 105 1.96 4.62 -19.30
CA VAL A 105 1.82 5.04 -17.90
C VAL A 105 3.08 4.71 -17.12
N LEU A 106 3.64 3.50 -17.29
CA LEU A 106 4.89 3.10 -16.64
C LEU A 106 6.05 4.05 -16.97
N VAL A 107 6.30 4.30 -18.26
CA VAL A 107 7.39 5.17 -18.70
C VAL A 107 7.20 6.60 -18.18
N VAL A 108 6.00 7.15 -18.30
CA VAL A 108 5.73 8.51 -17.81
C VAL A 108 5.87 8.57 -16.29
N THR A 109 5.38 7.59 -15.55
CA THR A 109 5.47 7.54 -14.08
C THR A 109 6.92 7.43 -13.63
N VAL A 110 7.74 6.61 -14.28
CA VAL A 110 9.18 6.48 -13.98
C VAL A 110 9.93 7.78 -14.28
N ILE A 111 9.65 8.44 -15.41
CA ILE A 111 10.28 9.72 -15.75
C ILE A 111 9.89 10.79 -14.73
N ILE A 112 8.60 10.94 -14.41
CA ILE A 112 8.15 11.92 -13.43
C ILE A 112 8.69 11.57 -12.03
N GLY A 113 8.71 10.28 -11.68
CA GLY A 113 9.30 9.79 -10.43
C GLY A 113 10.78 10.15 -10.32
N TYR A 114 11.55 10.00 -11.39
CA TYR A 114 12.96 10.41 -11.43
C TYR A 114 13.15 11.93 -11.26
N LEU A 115 12.21 12.73 -11.75
CA LEU A 115 12.26 14.20 -11.62
C LEU A 115 11.79 14.72 -10.27
N LEU A 116 10.86 14.01 -9.60
CA LEU A 116 10.20 14.49 -8.38
C LEU A 116 10.68 13.80 -7.10
N LEU A 117 11.15 12.55 -7.19
CA LEU A 117 11.46 11.72 -6.02
C LEU A 117 12.95 11.78 -5.68
N PRO A 118 13.30 11.64 -4.38
CA PRO A 118 14.65 11.31 -3.91
C PRO A 118 15.35 10.23 -4.74
N GLY A 119 16.68 10.31 -4.89
CA GLY A 119 17.44 9.41 -5.78
C GLY A 119 17.23 7.92 -5.49
N ALA A 120 17.24 7.51 -4.22
CA ALA A 120 16.95 6.13 -3.83
C ALA A 120 15.53 5.69 -4.18
N ARG A 121 14.54 6.57 -3.95
CA ARG A 121 13.11 6.30 -4.26
C ARG A 121 12.81 6.33 -5.76
N ALA A 122 13.52 7.16 -6.52
CA ALA A 122 13.47 7.16 -7.97
C ALA A 122 14.03 5.84 -8.54
N LEU A 123 15.14 5.34 -7.98
CA LEU A 123 15.71 4.05 -8.38
C LEU A 123 14.81 2.88 -8.00
N SER A 124 14.20 2.88 -6.80
CA SER A 124 13.21 1.85 -6.44
C SER A 124 12.00 1.88 -7.37
N THR A 125 11.47 3.07 -7.69
CA THR A 125 10.36 3.24 -8.65
C THR A 125 10.72 2.73 -10.04
N LEU A 126 11.97 2.87 -10.49
CA LEU A 126 12.44 2.28 -11.74
C LEU A 126 12.37 0.75 -11.71
N TRP A 127 12.85 0.13 -10.63
CA TRP A 127 12.77 -1.32 -10.46
C TRP A 127 11.31 -1.80 -10.41
N ASP A 128 10.44 -1.11 -9.67
CA ASP A 128 9.00 -1.36 -9.66
C ASP A 128 8.42 -1.32 -11.08
N GLY A 129 8.87 -0.35 -11.88
CA GLY A 129 8.51 -0.22 -13.29
C GLY A 129 8.93 -1.43 -14.13
N ILE A 130 10.12 -1.98 -13.89
CA ILE A 130 10.61 -3.18 -14.57
C ILE A 130 9.77 -4.41 -14.18
N TYR A 131 9.55 -4.65 -12.89
CA TYR A 131 8.72 -5.77 -12.42
C TYR A 131 7.27 -5.64 -12.92
N SER A 132 6.74 -4.42 -13.00
CA SER A 132 5.41 -4.12 -13.54
C SER A 132 5.32 -4.39 -15.05
N ALA A 133 6.33 -4.00 -15.82
CA ALA A 133 6.40 -4.28 -17.26
C ALA A 133 6.49 -5.78 -17.58
N LEU A 134 7.11 -6.55 -16.68
CA LEU A 134 7.22 -8.01 -16.77
C LEU A 134 6.01 -8.77 -16.20
N PHE A 135 4.99 -8.06 -15.69
CA PHE A 135 3.82 -8.65 -15.03
C PHE A 135 4.16 -9.58 -13.85
N VAL A 136 5.17 -9.19 -13.05
CA VAL A 136 5.59 -9.89 -11.83
C VAL A 136 5.69 -8.95 -10.62
N ALA A 137 5.15 -7.73 -10.73
CA ALA A 137 5.13 -6.73 -9.66
C ALA A 137 4.48 -7.23 -8.37
N ASN A 138 3.48 -8.11 -8.45
CA ASN A 138 2.84 -8.67 -7.26
C ASN A 138 3.80 -9.54 -6.42
N TRP A 139 4.69 -10.31 -7.06
CA TRP A 139 5.72 -11.06 -6.33
C TRP A 139 6.80 -10.14 -5.75
N HIS A 140 7.14 -9.07 -6.47
CA HIS A 140 8.08 -8.07 -5.97
C HIS A 140 7.55 -7.38 -4.70
N PHE A 141 6.33 -6.84 -4.74
CA PHE A 141 5.73 -6.16 -3.59
C PHE A 141 5.44 -7.11 -2.42
N ALA A 142 5.10 -8.38 -2.69
CA ALA A 142 5.01 -9.39 -1.64
C ALA A 142 6.35 -9.65 -0.94
N ALA A 143 7.46 -9.66 -1.69
CA ALA A 143 8.79 -9.94 -1.16
C ALA A 143 9.42 -8.75 -0.41
N VAL A 144 9.16 -7.52 -0.87
CA VAL A 144 9.64 -6.29 -0.20
C VAL A 144 8.88 -6.02 1.11
N GLY A 145 7.77 -6.73 1.36
CA GLY A 145 7.02 -6.59 2.60
C GLY A 145 6.27 -5.25 2.70
N THR A 146 5.96 -4.61 1.57
CA THR A 146 5.17 -3.37 1.56
C THR A 146 3.79 -3.68 2.13
N ASP A 147 3.50 -3.26 3.35
CA ASP A 147 2.18 -3.43 3.93
C ASP A 147 1.21 -2.50 3.18
N TYR A 148 0.54 -3.02 2.15
CA TYR A 148 -0.31 -2.25 1.24
C TYR A 148 -1.38 -1.44 1.99
N LEU A 149 -1.79 -1.92 3.15
CA LEU A 149 -2.90 -1.37 3.94
C LEU A 149 -2.41 -0.51 5.13
N GLN A 150 -1.17 -0.68 5.56
CA GLN A 150 -0.58 -0.07 6.77
C GLN A 150 0.86 0.46 6.52
N ALA A 151 1.18 0.93 5.32
CA ALA A 151 2.55 1.24 4.93
C ALA A 151 3.21 2.26 5.88
N THR A 152 4.17 1.79 6.68
CA THR A 152 5.18 2.60 7.38
C THR A 152 6.17 3.22 6.38
N ASN A 153 6.18 2.73 5.13
CA ASN A 153 7.11 3.11 4.08
C ASN A 153 6.42 3.91 2.97
N ALA A 154 7.17 4.75 2.28
CA ALA A 154 6.64 5.57 1.20
C ALA A 154 6.18 4.70 0.00
N VAL A 155 4.86 4.55 -0.15
CA VAL A 155 4.18 3.76 -1.19
C VAL A 155 4.73 4.06 -2.60
N SER A 156 4.97 2.99 -3.38
CA SER A 156 5.43 3.12 -4.77
C SER A 156 4.32 3.70 -5.65
N PRO A 157 4.59 4.69 -6.53
CA PRO A 157 3.57 5.21 -7.45
C PRO A 157 3.07 4.16 -8.46
N LEU A 158 3.75 3.01 -8.56
CA LEU A 158 3.40 1.90 -9.45
C LEU A 158 2.80 0.70 -8.73
N GLN A 159 2.57 0.78 -7.41
CA GLN A 159 2.15 -0.36 -6.60
C GLN A 159 0.91 -1.07 -7.16
N HIS A 160 -0.12 -0.32 -7.57
CA HIS A 160 -1.36 -0.83 -8.17
C HIS A 160 -1.19 -1.78 -9.38
N TYR A 161 -0.01 -1.82 -10.03
CA TYR A 161 0.28 -2.81 -11.09
C TYR A 161 0.30 -4.26 -10.61
N TRP A 162 0.36 -4.49 -9.30
CA TRP A 162 0.28 -5.84 -8.73
C TRP A 162 -0.97 -6.60 -9.20
N SER A 163 -2.12 -5.92 -9.25
CA SER A 163 -3.39 -6.57 -9.62
C SER A 163 -3.39 -6.94 -11.10
N LEU A 164 -2.83 -6.06 -11.94
CA LEU A 164 -2.66 -6.30 -13.37
C LEU A 164 -1.70 -7.47 -13.63
N ALA A 165 -0.64 -7.61 -12.83
CA ALA A 165 0.27 -8.74 -12.90
C ALA A 165 -0.46 -10.08 -12.63
N VAL A 166 -1.26 -10.16 -11.56
CA VAL A 166 -2.09 -11.35 -11.26
C VAL A 166 -3.06 -11.64 -12.42
N GLU A 167 -3.72 -10.61 -12.96
CA GLU A 167 -4.65 -10.75 -14.09
C GLU A 167 -3.95 -11.34 -15.33
N GLU A 168 -2.77 -10.81 -15.70
CA GLU A 168 -2.01 -11.28 -16.86
C GLU A 168 -1.40 -12.67 -16.66
N GLN A 169 -0.97 -13.02 -15.46
CA GLN A 169 -0.52 -14.37 -15.12
C GLN A 169 -1.65 -15.38 -15.33
N PHE A 170 -2.87 -15.05 -14.90
CA PHE A 170 -4.04 -15.90 -15.16
C PHE A 170 -4.30 -16.04 -16.67
N TYR A 171 -4.21 -14.96 -17.46
CA TYR A 171 -4.39 -15.07 -18.91
C TYR A 171 -3.27 -15.79 -19.64
N PHE A 172 -2.07 -15.76 -19.08
CA PHE A 172 -0.98 -16.56 -19.59
C PHE A 172 -1.30 -18.04 -19.40
N VAL A 173 -1.72 -18.47 -18.21
CA VAL A 173 -1.91 -19.89 -17.89
C VAL A 173 -3.24 -20.47 -18.40
N TRP A 174 -4.33 -19.72 -18.28
CA TRP A 174 -5.70 -20.23 -18.47
C TRP A 174 -6.00 -20.84 -19.85
N PRO A 175 -5.56 -20.27 -20.99
CA PRO A 175 -5.74 -20.90 -22.29
C PRO A 175 -5.13 -22.29 -22.39
N PHE A 176 -3.96 -22.52 -21.79
CA PHE A 176 -3.31 -23.84 -21.78
C PHE A 176 -4.11 -24.84 -20.96
N VAL A 177 -4.61 -24.43 -19.80
CA VAL A 177 -5.49 -25.26 -18.97
C VAL A 177 -6.72 -25.72 -19.76
N LEU A 178 -7.40 -24.80 -20.46
CA LEU A 178 -8.55 -25.16 -21.30
C LEU A 178 -8.16 -26.09 -22.46
N ILE A 179 -7.01 -25.88 -23.11
CA ILE A 179 -6.51 -26.77 -24.17
C ILE A 179 -6.29 -28.17 -23.63
N ILE A 180 -5.68 -28.32 -22.45
CA ILE A 180 -5.45 -29.62 -21.80
C ILE A 180 -6.79 -30.30 -21.49
N ILE A 181 -7.75 -29.57 -20.90
CA ILE A 181 -9.08 -30.10 -20.61
C ILE A 181 -9.75 -30.61 -21.90
N PHE A 182 -9.72 -29.82 -22.98
CA PHE A 182 -10.30 -30.21 -24.26
C PHE A 182 -9.57 -31.39 -24.92
N ALA A 183 -8.24 -31.46 -24.84
CA ALA A 183 -7.47 -32.57 -25.38
C ALA A 183 -7.77 -33.88 -24.64
N LEU A 184 -7.87 -33.84 -23.30
CA LEU A 184 -8.22 -35.00 -22.48
C LEU A 184 -9.67 -35.44 -22.69
N ALA A 185 -10.59 -34.48 -22.82
CA ALA A 185 -11.99 -34.74 -23.10
C ALA A 185 -12.21 -35.29 -24.52
N GLY A 186 -11.50 -34.77 -25.52
CA GLY A 186 -11.60 -35.17 -26.94
C GLY A 186 -11.04 -36.56 -27.26
N ARG A 187 -10.20 -37.14 -26.38
CA ARG A 187 -9.84 -38.58 -26.45
C ARG A 187 -11.03 -39.51 -26.20
N ARG A 188 -12.12 -38.97 -25.65
CA ARG A 188 -13.40 -39.65 -25.46
C ARG A 188 -14.41 -39.02 -26.41
N THR A 189 -15.29 -39.81 -27.03
CA THR A 189 -16.39 -39.31 -27.87
C THR A 189 -17.49 -38.69 -27.00
N LEU A 190 -17.18 -37.58 -26.33
CA LEU A 190 -18.10 -36.90 -25.41
C LEU A 190 -19.10 -36.03 -26.18
N SER A 191 -20.33 -36.01 -25.70
CA SER A 191 -21.32 -35.04 -26.16
C SER A 191 -20.93 -33.61 -25.76
N ALA A 192 -21.42 -32.60 -26.47
CA ALA A 192 -21.16 -31.19 -26.15
C ALA A 192 -21.59 -30.81 -24.71
N ARG A 193 -22.63 -31.46 -24.18
CA ARG A 193 -23.07 -31.28 -22.78
C ARG A 193 -22.03 -31.84 -21.81
N ALA A 194 -21.55 -33.05 -22.05
CA ALA A 194 -20.51 -33.66 -21.22
C ALA A 194 -19.23 -32.82 -21.21
N LEU A 195 -18.84 -32.25 -22.35
CA LEU A 195 -17.68 -31.35 -22.44
C LEU A 195 -17.82 -30.11 -21.56
N ILE A 196 -18.96 -29.42 -21.63
CA ILE A 196 -19.24 -28.23 -20.81
C ILE A 196 -19.23 -28.59 -19.32
N THR A 197 -19.85 -29.72 -18.96
CA THR A 197 -19.85 -30.21 -17.58
C THR A 197 -18.44 -30.53 -17.10
N THR A 198 -17.59 -31.17 -17.92
CA THR A 198 -16.19 -31.42 -17.58
C THR A 198 -15.43 -30.11 -17.35
N VAL A 199 -15.57 -29.13 -18.25
CA VAL A 199 -14.93 -27.81 -18.06
C VAL A 199 -15.39 -27.15 -16.77
N ALA A 200 -16.70 -27.15 -16.49
CA ALA A 200 -17.25 -26.54 -15.27
C ALA A 200 -16.74 -27.23 -13.99
N ILE A 201 -16.74 -28.56 -13.96
CA ILE A 201 -16.25 -29.34 -12.80
C ILE A 201 -14.76 -29.09 -12.59
N THR A 202 -13.93 -29.20 -13.63
CA THR A 202 -12.48 -28.98 -13.50
C THR A 202 -12.16 -27.55 -13.10
N THR A 203 -12.85 -26.55 -13.67
CA THR A 203 -12.72 -25.15 -13.26
C THR A 203 -13.13 -24.97 -11.80
N GLY A 204 -14.22 -25.60 -11.37
CA GLY A 204 -14.67 -25.57 -9.98
C GLY A 204 -13.65 -26.16 -9.01
N ILE A 205 -13.05 -27.31 -9.34
CA ILE A 205 -12.00 -27.94 -8.52
C ILE A 205 -10.77 -27.03 -8.39
N ILE A 206 -10.29 -26.47 -9.52
CA ILE A 206 -9.15 -25.55 -9.52
C ILE A 206 -9.47 -24.30 -8.67
N THR A 207 -10.66 -23.75 -8.84
CA THR A 207 -11.12 -22.56 -8.08
C THR A 207 -11.18 -22.85 -6.59
N LEU A 208 -11.73 -24.00 -6.18
CA LEU A 208 -11.80 -24.41 -4.78
C LEU A 208 -10.40 -24.66 -4.17
N ALA A 209 -9.46 -25.21 -4.95
CA ALA A 209 -8.09 -25.40 -4.49
C ALA A 209 -7.39 -24.06 -4.21
N PHE A 210 -7.53 -23.07 -5.11
CA PHE A 210 -7.00 -21.73 -4.87
C PHE A 210 -7.71 -20.98 -3.74
N LEU A 211 -9.03 -21.21 -3.55
CA LEU A 211 -9.74 -20.65 -2.40
C LEU A 211 -9.26 -21.27 -1.09
N ALA A 212 -9.06 -22.58 -1.04
CA ALA A 212 -8.49 -23.25 0.13
C ALA A 212 -7.08 -22.74 0.45
N TRP A 213 -6.24 -22.57 -0.59
CA TRP A 213 -4.93 -21.93 -0.44
C TRP A 213 -5.04 -20.50 0.09
N SER A 214 -6.01 -19.71 -0.40
CA SER A 214 -6.26 -18.35 0.07
C SER A 214 -6.57 -18.30 1.57
N PHE A 215 -7.35 -19.24 2.11
CA PHE A 215 -7.58 -19.34 3.56
C PHE A 215 -6.30 -19.63 4.34
N ILE A 216 -5.48 -20.57 3.85
CA ILE A 216 -4.22 -20.96 4.51
C ILE A 216 -3.23 -19.79 4.50
N GLU A 217 -3.03 -19.15 3.35
CA GLU A 217 -2.07 -18.06 3.20
C GLU A 217 -2.54 -16.81 3.95
N THR A 218 -3.83 -16.48 3.93
CA THR A 218 -4.37 -15.35 4.71
C THR A 218 -4.19 -15.56 6.22
N ALA A 219 -4.32 -16.80 6.71
CA ALA A 219 -4.14 -17.11 8.13
C ALA A 219 -2.68 -17.11 8.58
N THR A 220 -1.73 -17.33 7.66
CA THR A 220 -0.29 -17.45 7.98
C THR A 220 0.51 -16.21 7.61
N SER A 221 0.12 -15.47 6.56
CA SER A 221 0.76 -14.25 6.11
C SER A 221 -0.19 -13.38 5.25
N PRO A 222 -1.02 -12.52 5.86
CA PRO A 222 -2.00 -11.70 5.13
C PRO A 222 -1.37 -10.73 4.14
N ALA A 223 -0.23 -10.12 4.47
CA ALA A 223 0.46 -9.18 3.59
C ALA A 223 0.90 -9.87 2.28
N ILE A 224 1.43 -11.10 2.37
CA ILE A 224 1.77 -11.91 1.19
C ILE A 224 0.49 -12.36 0.47
N ALA A 225 -0.52 -12.83 1.23
CA ALA A 225 -1.80 -13.27 0.67
C ALA A 225 -2.48 -12.17 -0.15
N TYR A 226 -2.33 -10.90 0.25
CA TYR A 226 -2.89 -9.76 -0.45
C TYR A 226 -2.39 -9.67 -1.91
N PHE A 227 -1.09 -9.87 -2.15
CA PHE A 227 -0.46 -9.80 -3.47
C PHE A 227 -0.34 -11.16 -4.18
N SER A 228 -0.55 -12.26 -3.45
CA SER A 228 -0.30 -13.62 -3.94
C SER A 228 -1.21 -14.01 -5.11
N THR A 229 -0.60 -14.46 -6.20
CA THR A 229 -1.33 -15.07 -7.32
C THR A 229 -2.14 -16.27 -6.85
N GLY A 230 -1.60 -17.07 -5.92
CA GLY A 230 -2.26 -18.26 -5.40
C GLY A 230 -3.50 -17.91 -4.57
N ALA A 231 -3.39 -16.92 -3.69
CA ALA A 231 -4.51 -16.48 -2.86
C ALA A 231 -5.59 -15.71 -3.63
N ARG A 232 -5.30 -15.21 -4.83
CA ARG A 232 -6.22 -14.39 -5.65
C ARG A 232 -6.84 -15.11 -6.85
N ALA A 233 -6.20 -16.17 -7.35
CA ALA A 233 -6.63 -16.84 -8.58
C ALA A 233 -8.06 -17.41 -8.52
N TRP A 234 -8.60 -17.71 -7.34
CA TRP A 234 -9.96 -18.20 -7.19
C TRP A 234 -11.01 -17.15 -7.58
N GLU A 235 -10.72 -15.85 -7.43
CA GLU A 235 -11.63 -14.76 -7.79
C GLU A 235 -11.86 -14.75 -9.33
N LEU A 236 -10.77 -14.88 -10.10
CA LEU A 236 -10.82 -15.09 -11.55
C LEU A 236 -11.46 -16.45 -11.92
N GLY A 237 -11.19 -17.48 -11.10
CA GLY A 237 -11.78 -18.82 -11.23
C GLY A 237 -13.31 -18.81 -11.13
N ILE A 238 -13.89 -18.02 -10.22
CA ILE A 238 -15.35 -17.82 -10.12
C ILE A 238 -15.91 -17.19 -11.40
N GLY A 239 -15.24 -16.18 -11.94
CA GLY A 239 -15.58 -15.63 -13.26
C GLY A 239 -15.55 -16.68 -14.37
N ALA A 240 -14.51 -17.51 -14.40
CA ALA A 240 -14.37 -18.59 -15.36
C ALA A 240 -15.47 -19.65 -15.22
N LEU A 241 -15.84 -20.00 -13.99
CA LEU A 241 -16.92 -20.93 -13.69
C LEU A 241 -18.28 -20.38 -14.17
N LEU A 242 -18.55 -19.09 -13.99
CA LEU A 242 -19.75 -18.44 -14.53
C LEU A 242 -19.82 -18.53 -16.06
N ALA A 243 -18.68 -18.37 -16.74
CA ALA A 243 -18.62 -18.51 -18.19
C ALA A 243 -18.90 -19.94 -18.65
N ALA A 244 -18.36 -20.95 -17.95
CA ALA A 244 -18.64 -22.35 -18.23
C ALA A 244 -20.11 -22.73 -17.94
N ALA A 245 -20.69 -22.19 -16.87
CA ALA A 245 -22.08 -22.41 -16.47
C ALA A 245 -23.10 -21.57 -17.26
N ALA A 246 -22.65 -20.63 -18.11
CA ALA A 246 -23.51 -19.69 -18.83
C ALA A 246 -24.69 -20.34 -19.58
N PRO A 247 -24.55 -21.51 -20.25
CA PRO A 247 -25.70 -22.16 -20.92
C PRO A 247 -26.81 -22.61 -19.96
N GLY A 248 -26.45 -22.96 -18.72
CA GLY A 248 -27.42 -23.27 -17.66
C GLY A 248 -28.05 -22.01 -17.09
N ILE A 249 -27.23 -21.01 -16.77
CA ILE A 249 -27.66 -19.71 -16.22
C ILE A 249 -28.59 -18.97 -17.20
N ALA A 250 -28.37 -19.10 -18.51
CA ALA A 250 -29.23 -18.51 -19.53
C ALA A 250 -30.70 -18.97 -19.42
N LYS A 251 -30.96 -20.14 -18.81
CA LYS A 251 -32.30 -20.70 -18.60
C LYS A 251 -33.00 -20.16 -17.35
N LEU A 252 -32.34 -19.32 -16.55
CA LEU A 252 -32.95 -18.76 -15.34
C LEU A 252 -34.23 -17.95 -15.69
N PRO A 253 -35.31 -18.10 -14.90
CA PRO A 253 -36.54 -17.35 -15.09
C PRO A 253 -36.30 -15.83 -15.07
N ALA A 254 -37.04 -15.08 -15.88
CA ALA A 254 -36.91 -13.63 -15.97
C ALA A 254 -37.11 -12.93 -14.61
N ALA A 255 -37.99 -13.47 -13.75
CA ALA A 255 -38.29 -12.92 -12.42
C ALA A 255 -37.13 -13.03 -11.41
N VAL A 256 -36.28 -14.06 -11.52
CA VAL A 256 -35.17 -14.29 -10.57
C VAL A 256 -34.00 -13.33 -10.83
N ARG A 257 -33.82 -12.91 -12.08
CA ARG A 257 -32.67 -12.10 -12.50
C ARG A 257 -32.55 -10.75 -11.78
N PRO A 258 -33.60 -9.91 -11.66
CA PRO A 258 -33.49 -8.69 -10.88
C PRO A 258 -33.19 -8.94 -9.40
N VAL A 259 -33.67 -10.03 -8.81
CA VAL A 259 -33.33 -10.41 -7.43
C VAL A 259 -31.84 -10.68 -7.30
N LEU A 260 -31.25 -11.48 -8.21
CA LEU A 260 -29.81 -11.74 -8.23
C LEU A 260 -29.01 -10.44 -8.42
N ALA A 261 -29.47 -9.56 -9.31
CA ALA A 261 -28.76 -8.33 -9.62
C ALA A 261 -28.73 -7.36 -8.43
N TRP A 262 -29.87 -7.15 -7.77
CA TRP A 262 -29.97 -6.28 -6.59
C TRP A 262 -29.31 -6.90 -5.35
N LEU A 263 -29.42 -8.21 -5.15
CA LEU A 263 -28.70 -8.91 -4.09
C LEU A 263 -27.19 -8.78 -4.30
N GLY A 264 -26.71 -8.95 -5.54
CA GLY A 264 -25.29 -8.78 -5.86
C GLY A 264 -24.78 -7.37 -5.61
N LEU A 265 -25.56 -6.34 -6.00
CA LEU A 265 -25.25 -4.94 -5.69
C LEU A 265 -25.26 -4.65 -4.18
N ALA A 266 -26.21 -5.22 -3.45
CA ALA A 266 -26.28 -5.08 -2.00
C ALA A 266 -25.06 -5.71 -1.31
N LEU A 267 -24.60 -6.88 -1.76
CA LEU A 267 -23.37 -7.50 -1.25
C LEU A 267 -22.13 -6.67 -1.56
N ILE A 268 -22.03 -6.08 -2.76
CA ILE A 268 -20.94 -5.15 -3.09
C ILE A 268 -20.98 -3.93 -2.17
N ALA A 269 -22.14 -3.28 -2.01
CA ALA A 269 -22.30 -2.12 -1.13
C ALA A 269 -21.97 -2.44 0.33
N LEU A 270 -22.39 -3.61 0.81
CA LEU A 270 -22.07 -4.09 2.15
C LEU A 270 -20.57 -4.33 2.33
N SER A 271 -19.91 -4.88 1.31
CA SER A 271 -18.45 -5.09 1.31
C SER A 271 -17.68 -3.79 1.49
N LEU A 272 -18.14 -2.68 0.89
CA LEU A 272 -17.48 -1.37 1.00
C LEU A 272 -17.44 -0.83 2.44
N VAL A 273 -18.43 -1.19 3.26
CA VAL A 273 -18.60 -0.65 4.62
C VAL A 273 -18.12 -1.62 5.69
N LEU A 274 -18.30 -2.93 5.48
CA LEU A 274 -17.91 -3.96 6.46
C LEU A 274 -16.44 -4.34 6.40
N ILE A 275 -15.79 -4.20 5.24
CA ILE A 275 -14.39 -4.58 5.07
C ILE A 275 -13.53 -3.35 5.38
N GLY A 276 -12.65 -3.49 6.37
CA GLY A 276 -11.68 -2.49 6.79
C GLY A 276 -10.25 -2.91 6.48
N ARG A 277 -9.28 -2.05 6.81
CA ARG A 277 -7.84 -2.32 6.61
C ARG A 277 -7.32 -3.48 7.45
N ASP A 278 -7.95 -3.74 8.60
CA ASP A 278 -7.57 -4.81 9.53
C ASP A 278 -8.31 -6.13 9.27
N SER A 279 -9.17 -6.17 8.25
CA SER A 279 -9.91 -7.37 7.89
C SER A 279 -9.00 -8.42 7.23
N PRO A 280 -9.01 -9.70 7.65
CA PRO A 280 -8.25 -10.75 7.00
C PRO A 280 -8.64 -10.90 5.52
N PHE A 281 -7.69 -10.66 4.61
CA PHE A 281 -7.97 -10.58 3.18
C PHE A 281 -6.84 -11.27 2.38
N PRO A 282 -7.13 -11.97 1.26
CA PRO A 282 -8.41 -12.14 0.56
C PRO A 282 -9.49 -12.99 1.24
N ALA A 283 -9.16 -13.99 2.05
CA ALA A 283 -10.17 -14.90 2.63
C ALA A 283 -10.28 -14.74 4.16
N PRO A 284 -11.50 -14.67 4.73
CA PRO A 284 -12.79 -14.93 4.10
C PRO A 284 -13.44 -13.72 3.43
N TRP A 285 -12.99 -12.49 3.70
CA TRP A 285 -13.78 -11.29 3.41
C TRP A 285 -14.00 -11.01 1.91
N GLY A 286 -13.09 -11.44 1.04
CA GLY A 286 -13.23 -11.38 -0.42
C GLY A 286 -14.37 -12.23 -0.98
N LEU A 287 -14.93 -13.17 -0.21
CA LEU A 287 -16.11 -13.94 -0.61
C LEU A 287 -17.32 -13.04 -0.92
N LEU A 288 -17.51 -11.97 -0.16
CA LEU A 288 -18.64 -11.05 -0.33
C LEU A 288 -18.59 -10.29 -1.66
N PRO A 289 -17.52 -9.55 -2.02
CA PRO A 289 -17.45 -8.83 -3.29
C PRO A 289 -17.42 -9.78 -4.49
N VAL A 290 -16.79 -10.95 -4.36
CA VAL A 290 -16.76 -11.96 -5.42
C VAL A 290 -18.14 -12.57 -5.67
N ALA A 291 -18.86 -12.95 -4.62
CA ALA A 291 -20.24 -13.44 -4.73
C ALA A 291 -21.17 -12.35 -5.28
N GLY A 292 -21.04 -11.12 -4.80
CA GLY A 292 -21.81 -9.97 -5.28
C GLY A 292 -21.62 -9.75 -6.79
N SER A 293 -20.37 -9.71 -7.24
CA SER A 293 -20.00 -9.58 -8.66
C SER A 293 -20.53 -10.74 -9.50
N ALA A 294 -20.42 -11.97 -8.99
CA ALA A 294 -20.90 -13.17 -9.66
C ALA A 294 -22.42 -13.14 -9.90
N LEU A 295 -23.19 -12.72 -8.88
CA LEU A 295 -24.64 -12.59 -8.97
C LEU A 295 -25.07 -11.51 -9.99
N VAL A 296 -24.41 -10.35 -9.99
CA VAL A 296 -24.67 -9.29 -10.99
C VAL A 296 -24.39 -9.79 -12.40
N ILE A 297 -23.25 -10.45 -12.63
CA ILE A 297 -22.89 -10.98 -13.96
C ILE A 297 -23.88 -12.06 -14.40
N ALA A 298 -24.27 -12.97 -13.49
CA ALA A 298 -25.20 -14.05 -13.75
C ALA A 298 -26.59 -13.55 -14.17
N ALA A 299 -27.10 -12.52 -13.48
CA ALA A 299 -28.39 -11.89 -13.80
C ALA A 299 -28.49 -11.45 -15.28
N GLY A 300 -27.36 -10.98 -15.84
CA GLY A 300 -27.26 -10.51 -17.21
C GLY A 300 -27.07 -11.58 -18.30
N ILE A 301 -26.81 -12.85 -17.94
CA ILE A 301 -26.56 -13.92 -18.93
C ILE A 301 -27.85 -14.33 -19.63
N GLY A 302 -28.01 -14.06 -20.92
CA GLY A 302 -29.18 -14.49 -21.72
C GLY A 302 -30.34 -13.48 -21.79
N GLN A 303 -30.14 -12.23 -21.35
CA GLN A 303 -31.12 -11.14 -21.48
C GLN A 303 -30.69 -10.10 -22.54
N PRO A 304 -31.55 -9.76 -23.51
CA PRO A 304 -31.26 -8.72 -24.52
C PRO A 304 -31.29 -7.29 -23.97
N GLU A 305 -32.12 -7.01 -22.98
CA GLU A 305 -32.31 -5.66 -22.42
C GLU A 305 -32.26 -5.69 -20.89
N GLN A 306 -31.32 -4.95 -20.31
CA GLN A 306 -31.09 -4.91 -18.86
C GLN A 306 -31.73 -3.68 -18.21
N ARG A 307 -33.03 -3.48 -18.46
CA ARG A 307 -33.77 -2.28 -18.04
C ARG A 307 -33.78 -2.03 -16.53
N LEU A 308 -33.55 -3.08 -15.72
CA LEU A 308 -33.67 -3.05 -14.26
C LEU A 308 -32.38 -2.65 -13.52
N LEU A 309 -31.27 -2.44 -14.23
CA LEU A 309 -29.97 -2.04 -13.67
C LEU A 309 -29.60 -0.61 -14.10
N PHE A 310 -30.50 0.35 -13.90
CA PHE A 310 -30.25 1.75 -14.29
C PHE A 310 -28.94 2.35 -13.71
N PRO A 311 -28.54 2.08 -12.46
CA PRO A 311 -27.26 2.57 -11.93
C PRO A 311 -26.03 2.09 -12.73
N LEU A 312 -26.09 0.90 -13.33
CA LEU A 312 -24.99 0.34 -14.13
C LEU A 312 -25.11 0.65 -15.62
N THR A 313 -26.33 0.78 -16.14
CA THR A 313 -26.59 0.82 -17.59
C THR A 313 -26.76 2.23 -18.15
N ASN A 314 -26.75 3.27 -17.30
CA ASN A 314 -26.78 4.65 -17.75
C ASN A 314 -25.53 5.04 -18.56
N ARG A 315 -25.61 6.13 -19.33
CA ARG A 315 -24.54 6.54 -20.26
C ARG A 315 -23.23 6.88 -19.56
N VAL A 316 -23.30 7.47 -18.35
CA VAL A 316 -22.13 7.86 -17.57
C VAL A 316 -21.39 6.63 -17.07
N SER A 317 -22.09 5.72 -16.38
CA SER A 317 -21.49 4.47 -15.89
C SER A 317 -20.88 3.66 -17.03
N ARG A 318 -21.56 3.57 -18.18
CA ARG A 318 -21.01 2.87 -19.35
C ARG A 318 -19.75 3.53 -19.92
N TYR A 319 -19.68 4.86 -19.91
CA TYR A 319 -18.49 5.57 -20.39
C TYR A 319 -17.32 5.42 -19.41
N ILE A 320 -17.56 5.59 -18.12
CA ILE A 320 -16.55 5.35 -17.08
C ILE A 320 -16.05 3.91 -17.16
N GLY A 321 -16.96 2.93 -17.31
CA GLY A 321 -16.62 1.53 -17.55
C GLY A 321 -15.74 1.32 -18.77
N LYS A 322 -16.05 2.02 -19.88
CA LYS A 322 -15.25 1.95 -21.11
C LYS A 322 -13.81 2.41 -20.88
N ILE A 323 -13.61 3.51 -20.16
CA ILE A 323 -12.29 4.10 -19.87
C ILE A 323 -11.63 3.54 -18.59
N SER A 324 -12.30 2.64 -17.86
CA SER A 324 -11.88 2.17 -16.54
C SER A 324 -10.47 1.59 -16.49
N TYR A 325 -9.99 1.02 -17.59
CA TYR A 325 -8.62 0.51 -17.67
C TYR A 325 -7.59 1.65 -17.64
N SER A 326 -7.71 2.62 -18.54
CA SER A 326 -6.86 3.82 -18.52
C SER A 326 -6.98 4.58 -17.19
N LEU A 327 -8.20 4.65 -16.64
CA LEU A 327 -8.47 5.29 -15.34
C LEU A 327 -7.78 4.60 -14.17
N TYR A 328 -7.82 3.26 -14.13
CA TYR A 328 -7.13 2.46 -13.12
C TYR A 328 -5.60 2.58 -13.20
N LEU A 329 -5.04 2.84 -14.39
CA LEU A 329 -3.60 2.98 -14.51
C LEU A 329 -3.11 4.38 -14.08
N TRP A 330 -3.87 5.42 -14.38
CA TRP A 330 -3.48 6.78 -14.03
C TRP A 330 -3.83 7.20 -12.61
N HIS A 331 -4.81 6.55 -11.96
CA HIS A 331 -5.26 7.06 -10.66
C HIS A 331 -4.16 7.03 -9.61
N PHE A 332 -3.45 5.92 -9.50
CA PHE A 332 -2.50 5.73 -8.41
C PHE A 332 -1.22 6.57 -8.59
N PRO A 333 -0.57 6.63 -9.77
CA PRO A 333 0.58 7.50 -9.95
C PRO A 333 0.24 8.96 -9.72
N VAL A 334 -0.95 9.42 -10.14
CA VAL A 334 -1.37 10.80 -9.90
C VAL A 334 -1.56 11.07 -8.41
N VAL A 335 -2.24 10.18 -7.68
CA VAL A 335 -2.41 10.32 -6.22
C VAL A 335 -1.04 10.39 -5.52
N ILE A 336 -0.16 9.43 -5.78
CA ILE A 336 1.13 9.33 -5.07
C ILE A 336 2.10 10.45 -5.47
N LEU A 337 2.25 10.76 -6.75
CA LEU A 337 3.20 11.79 -7.20
C LEU A 337 2.70 13.22 -6.96
N LEU A 338 1.39 13.46 -6.95
CA LEU A 338 0.88 14.79 -6.62
C LEU A 338 1.07 15.10 -5.13
N ALA A 339 1.00 14.09 -4.27
CA ALA A 339 1.25 14.22 -2.83
C ALA A 339 2.71 14.61 -2.51
N THR A 340 3.66 14.43 -3.44
CA THR A 340 5.04 14.91 -3.25
C THR A 340 5.21 16.39 -3.61
N VAL A 341 4.23 16.97 -4.30
CA VAL A 341 4.22 18.38 -4.72
C VAL A 341 3.37 19.22 -3.76
N PHE A 342 2.21 18.70 -3.37
CA PHE A 342 1.25 19.34 -2.48
C PHE A 342 0.95 18.43 -1.28
N ALA A 343 0.86 19.02 -0.09
CA ALA A 343 0.26 18.34 1.06
C ALA A 343 -1.17 17.92 0.72
N THR A 344 -1.61 16.77 1.26
CA THR A 344 -2.89 16.15 0.90
C THR A 344 -4.11 16.93 1.40
N ASP A 345 -3.93 17.77 2.42
CA ASP A 345 -4.92 18.70 2.97
C ASP A 345 -4.96 20.04 2.21
N SER A 346 -4.04 20.26 1.28
CA SER A 346 -4.02 21.45 0.43
C SER A 346 -5.33 21.59 -0.35
N PRO A 347 -5.93 22.80 -0.44
CA PRO A 347 -7.15 23.02 -1.21
C PRO A 347 -6.96 22.75 -2.72
N PHE A 348 -5.71 22.65 -3.19
CA PHE A 348 -5.38 22.38 -4.58
C PHE A 348 -5.21 20.88 -4.89
N TYR A 349 -4.86 20.06 -3.89
CA TYR A 349 -4.52 18.65 -4.11
C TYR A 349 -5.69 17.88 -4.73
N LEU A 350 -6.85 17.88 -4.07
CA LEU A 350 -8.00 17.09 -4.49
C LEU A 350 -8.55 17.49 -5.87
N PRO A 351 -8.83 18.79 -6.17
CA PRO A 351 -9.32 19.19 -7.50
C PRO A 351 -8.34 18.85 -8.62
N LEU A 352 -7.05 19.04 -8.38
CA LEU A 352 -6.01 18.79 -9.38
C LEU A 352 -5.81 17.29 -9.62
N ALA A 353 -5.84 16.47 -8.57
CA ALA A 353 -5.79 15.01 -8.69
C ALA A 353 -6.92 14.49 -9.57
N VAL A 354 -8.17 14.88 -9.29
CA VAL A 354 -9.35 14.49 -10.07
C VAL A 354 -9.23 14.93 -11.53
N LEU A 355 -8.82 16.20 -11.75
CA LEU A 355 -8.66 16.73 -13.10
C LEU A 355 -7.59 15.97 -13.89
N LEU A 356 -6.39 15.76 -13.32
CA LEU A 356 -5.28 15.07 -13.97
C LEU A 356 -5.62 13.62 -14.27
N MET A 357 -6.17 12.89 -13.29
CA MET A 357 -6.59 11.49 -13.47
C MET A 357 -7.59 11.36 -14.62
N LEU A 358 -8.64 12.18 -14.64
CA LEU A 358 -9.65 12.12 -15.70
C LEU A 358 -9.10 12.54 -17.06
N ALA A 359 -8.33 13.63 -17.12
CA ALA A 359 -7.77 14.14 -18.36
C ALA A 359 -6.80 13.14 -19.01
N LEU A 360 -5.85 12.61 -18.23
CA LEU A 360 -4.87 11.61 -18.70
C LEU A 360 -5.54 10.31 -19.13
N SER A 361 -6.59 9.89 -18.42
CA SER A 361 -7.32 8.65 -18.73
C SER A 361 -8.16 8.77 -19.98
N VAL A 362 -8.90 9.88 -20.13
CA VAL A 362 -9.68 10.16 -21.34
C VAL A 362 -8.75 10.29 -22.54
N PHE A 363 -7.61 10.96 -22.37
CA PHE A 363 -6.60 11.09 -23.42
C PHE A 363 -6.03 9.72 -23.82
N SER A 364 -5.50 8.97 -22.86
CA SER A 364 -4.89 7.66 -23.11
C SER A 364 -5.89 6.70 -23.76
N PHE A 365 -7.14 6.72 -23.32
CA PHE A 365 -8.19 5.90 -23.91
C PHE A 365 -8.44 6.25 -25.39
N HIS A 366 -8.72 7.51 -25.72
CA HIS A 366 -9.12 7.88 -27.09
C HIS A 366 -7.95 7.99 -28.07
N PHE A 367 -6.74 8.27 -27.59
CA PHE A 367 -5.57 8.53 -28.46
C PHE A 367 -4.54 7.40 -28.48
N VAL A 368 -4.57 6.50 -27.50
CA VAL A 368 -3.61 5.39 -27.41
C VAL A 368 -4.34 4.05 -27.43
N GLU A 369 -5.24 3.80 -26.48
CA GLU A 369 -5.96 2.52 -26.31
C GLU A 369 -6.83 2.18 -27.53
N ASP A 370 -7.84 3.01 -27.82
CA ASP A 370 -8.87 2.76 -28.83
C ASP A 370 -8.26 2.72 -30.25
N PRO A 371 -7.35 3.63 -30.65
CA PRO A 371 -6.72 3.58 -31.96
C PRO A 371 -5.86 2.33 -32.17
N ILE A 372 -5.04 1.93 -31.18
CA ILE A 372 -4.16 0.76 -31.31
C ILE A 372 -4.97 -0.53 -31.28
N ARG A 373 -6.01 -0.60 -30.44
CA ARG A 373 -6.96 -1.72 -30.40
C ARG A 373 -7.64 -1.95 -31.75
N HIS A 374 -7.94 -0.89 -32.49
CA HIS A 374 -8.58 -0.93 -33.81
C HIS A 374 -7.60 -0.84 -34.98
N SER A 375 -6.28 -0.88 -34.71
CA SER A 375 -5.24 -0.82 -35.73
C SER A 375 -5.03 -2.16 -36.45
N LEU A 376 -4.77 -2.07 -37.76
CA LEU A 376 -4.46 -3.20 -38.64
C LEU A 376 -2.98 -3.61 -38.60
N TRP A 377 -2.13 -2.94 -37.82
CA TRP A 377 -0.68 -3.09 -37.86
C TRP A 377 -0.21 -4.47 -37.38
N LEU A 378 -0.86 -4.98 -36.34
CA LEU A 378 -0.84 -6.39 -35.92
C LEU A 378 -1.33 -7.43 -36.94
N GLU A 379 -2.03 -7.08 -38.02
CA GLU A 379 -2.88 -8.02 -38.77
C GLU A 379 -2.21 -8.87 -39.85
N THR A 380 -2.74 -10.09 -40.06
CA THR A 380 -2.30 -10.94 -41.17
C THR A 380 -2.72 -10.29 -42.49
N PRO A 381 -1.97 -10.49 -43.59
CA PRO A 381 -2.28 -9.88 -44.89
C PRO A 381 -3.72 -10.15 -45.36
N GLN A 382 -4.24 -11.35 -45.07
CA GLN A 382 -5.58 -11.78 -45.45
C GLN A 382 -6.71 -11.03 -44.73
N THR A 383 -6.57 -10.69 -43.44
CA THR A 383 -7.56 -9.87 -42.72
C THR A 383 -7.44 -8.40 -43.09
N ARG A 384 -6.23 -7.87 -43.32
CA ARG A 384 -6.02 -6.52 -43.86
C ARG A 384 -6.74 -6.31 -45.19
N GLN A 385 -6.70 -7.31 -46.07
CA GLN A 385 -7.37 -7.26 -47.38
C GLN A 385 -8.90 -7.33 -47.25
N ARG A 386 -9.43 -8.17 -46.36
CA ARG A 386 -10.88 -8.27 -46.07
C ARG A 386 -11.43 -7.01 -45.40
N GLU A 387 -10.71 -6.39 -44.47
CA GLU A 387 -11.14 -5.14 -43.83
C GLU A 387 -11.03 -3.94 -44.75
N ARG A 388 -9.99 -3.85 -45.60
CA ARG A 388 -9.90 -2.83 -46.65
C ARG A 388 -11.10 -2.89 -47.61
N MET A 389 -11.53 -4.09 -48.00
CA MET A 389 -12.71 -4.28 -48.85
C MET A 389 -14.04 -3.97 -48.15
N ARG A 390 -14.08 -3.99 -46.80
CA ARG A 390 -15.27 -3.69 -46.01
C ARG A 390 -15.37 -2.22 -45.60
N ARG A 391 -14.22 -1.53 -45.47
CA ARG A 391 -14.15 -0.10 -45.10
C ARG A 391 -14.59 0.85 -46.21
N THR A 392 -14.60 0.42 -47.48
CA THR A 392 -15.07 1.25 -48.61
C THR A 392 -16.59 1.53 -48.60
N THR A 393 -17.39 0.85 -47.76
CA THR A 393 -18.86 0.95 -47.82
C THR A 393 -19.51 1.51 -46.54
N THR A 394 -18.75 1.79 -45.48
CA THR A 394 -19.28 2.32 -44.23
C THR A 394 -18.29 3.31 -43.60
N GLN A 395 -18.31 4.55 -44.08
CA GLN A 395 -17.59 5.65 -43.44
C GLN A 395 -18.58 6.76 -43.13
N HIS A 396 -19.15 6.73 -41.92
CA HIS A 396 -19.51 7.92 -41.16
C HIS A 396 -19.93 7.54 -39.75
N ARG A 397 -19.43 8.32 -38.78
CA ARG A 397 -19.72 8.34 -37.33
C ARG A 397 -18.87 7.43 -36.44
N SER A 398 -17.69 7.93 -36.08
CA SER A 398 -17.40 8.51 -34.75
C SER A 398 -15.89 8.53 -34.56
N GLY A 399 -15.22 9.56 -35.04
CA GLY A 399 -13.80 9.78 -34.80
C GLY A 399 -13.61 11.26 -34.55
N ILE A 400 -13.14 11.59 -33.35
CA ILE A 400 -12.64 12.91 -33.00
C ILE A 400 -11.72 13.34 -34.14
N SER A 401 -12.00 14.50 -34.76
CA SER A 401 -11.16 14.97 -35.86
C SER A 401 -9.72 15.17 -35.37
N ALA A 402 -8.71 14.98 -36.22
CA ALA A 402 -7.31 15.18 -35.84
C ALA A 402 -7.09 16.55 -35.16
N ALA A 403 -7.83 17.58 -35.59
CA ALA A 403 -7.84 18.91 -34.99
C ALA A 403 -8.34 18.94 -33.53
N GLN A 404 -9.39 18.18 -33.18
CA GLN A 404 -9.88 18.07 -31.81
C GLN A 404 -8.93 17.28 -30.90
N GLY A 405 -8.16 16.34 -31.48
CA GLY A 405 -7.08 15.64 -30.78
C GLY A 405 -5.89 16.53 -30.46
N TRP A 406 -5.51 17.40 -31.39
CA TRP A 406 -4.47 18.41 -31.16
C TRP A 406 -4.87 19.43 -30.11
N ILE A 407 -6.13 19.88 -30.08
CA ILE A 407 -6.61 20.80 -29.05
C ILE A 407 -6.60 20.15 -27.66
N GLY A 408 -7.05 18.89 -27.54
CA GLY A 408 -7.01 18.16 -26.26
C GLY A 408 -5.59 17.90 -25.76
N ALA A 409 -4.68 17.51 -26.66
CA ALA A 409 -3.26 17.35 -26.35
C ALA A 409 -2.61 18.68 -25.95
N LEU A 410 -2.91 19.76 -26.67
CA LEU A 410 -2.38 21.10 -26.38
C LEU A 410 -2.86 21.60 -25.02
N VAL A 411 -4.12 21.39 -24.65
CA VAL A 411 -4.65 21.77 -23.33
C VAL A 411 -3.97 20.99 -22.21
N VAL A 412 -3.79 19.66 -22.36
CA VAL A 412 -3.11 18.85 -21.34
C VAL A 412 -1.63 19.20 -21.24
N VAL A 413 -0.93 19.36 -22.37
CA VAL A 413 0.47 19.79 -22.39
C VAL A 413 0.61 21.18 -21.81
N THR A 414 -0.32 22.10 -22.09
CA THR A 414 -0.32 23.45 -21.51
C THR A 414 -0.57 23.38 -20.01
N LEU A 415 -1.50 22.56 -19.53
CA LEU A 415 -1.76 22.40 -18.09
C LEU A 415 -0.55 21.75 -17.38
N VAL A 416 0.07 20.73 -17.98
CA VAL A 416 1.29 20.11 -17.43
C VAL A 416 2.46 21.09 -17.45
N ILE A 417 2.68 21.82 -18.55
CA ILE A 417 3.72 22.85 -18.65
C ILE A 417 3.45 23.99 -17.68
N VAL A 418 2.21 24.44 -17.51
CA VAL A 418 1.86 25.50 -16.55
C VAL A 418 2.09 25.00 -15.12
N SER A 419 1.73 23.76 -14.79
CA SER A 419 2.02 23.16 -13.48
C SER A 419 3.52 23.02 -13.23
N VAL A 420 4.29 22.52 -14.21
CA VAL A 420 5.75 22.39 -14.13
C VAL A 420 6.44 23.76 -14.09
N SER A 421 5.94 24.74 -14.85
CA SER A 421 6.47 26.11 -14.86
C SER A 421 6.14 26.83 -13.57
N PHE A 422 4.97 26.57 -12.96
CA PHE A 422 4.63 27.10 -11.64
C PHE A 422 5.53 26.53 -10.55
N VAL A 423 5.91 25.24 -10.64
CA VAL A 423 6.92 24.60 -9.78
C VAL A 423 8.32 25.21 -10.01
N ALA A 424 8.72 25.41 -11.27
CA ALA A 424 10.02 25.99 -11.62
C ALA A 424 10.14 27.47 -11.22
N LEU A 425 9.05 28.24 -11.33
CA LEU A 425 9.00 29.65 -10.94
C LEU A 425 9.00 29.85 -9.42
N LYS A 426 8.57 28.85 -8.64
CA LYS A 426 8.62 28.89 -7.17
C LYS A 426 9.91 28.29 -6.61
N GLY A 427 10.49 27.28 -7.27
CA GLY A 427 11.80 26.71 -6.94
C GLY A 427 13.00 27.58 -7.34
N GLY A 428 12.79 28.62 -8.15
CA GLY A 428 13.82 29.53 -8.63
C GLY A 428 13.99 30.80 -7.78
N THR A 429 14.05 30.72 -6.45
CA THR A 429 14.55 31.84 -5.60
C THR A 429 15.28 31.33 -4.36
N SER A 430 16.45 30.72 -4.57
CA SER A 430 17.49 30.65 -3.55
C SER A 430 18.86 30.73 -4.20
N SER A 431 19.08 31.79 -4.97
CA SER A 431 20.43 32.34 -5.11
C SER A 431 20.74 33.03 -3.79
N GLY A 432 21.32 32.29 -2.84
CA GLY A 432 21.89 32.88 -1.65
C GLY A 432 22.98 33.89 -2.05
N PRO A 433 23.10 35.05 -1.39
CA PRO A 433 24.28 35.86 -1.54
C PRO A 433 25.47 35.03 -1.05
N SER A 434 26.49 34.91 -1.90
CA SER A 434 27.81 34.45 -1.52
C SER A 434 28.31 35.35 -0.38
N ALA A 435 28.25 34.88 0.86
CA ALA A 435 28.93 35.51 1.97
C ALA A 435 30.33 34.88 2.04
N ASP A 436 31.29 35.67 1.56
CA ASP A 436 32.72 35.43 1.71
C ASP A 436 33.08 35.02 3.14
N ALA A 437 34.07 34.13 3.21
CA ALA A 437 34.81 33.84 4.41
C ALA A 437 35.30 35.14 5.08
N ALA A 438 34.81 35.42 6.29
CA ALA A 438 35.35 36.46 7.15
C ALA A 438 35.97 35.81 8.39
N ALA A 439 37.27 36.03 8.50
CA ALA A 439 38.17 35.54 9.52
C ALA A 439 37.81 35.99 10.94
N ILE A 440 38.23 35.15 11.88
CA ILE A 440 38.56 35.50 13.26
C ILE A 440 39.37 36.81 13.29
N GLY A 441 38.88 37.84 13.98
CA GLY A 441 39.57 39.11 14.12
C GLY A 441 39.03 39.94 15.28
N ALA A 442 39.81 39.99 16.36
CA ALA A 442 39.61 40.84 17.52
C ALA A 442 39.56 42.33 17.14
N GLY A 443 38.68 43.08 17.79
CA GLY A 443 38.59 44.54 17.68
C GLY A 443 37.76 45.12 18.81
N ALA A 444 38.42 45.49 19.90
CA ALA A 444 37.86 46.21 21.03
C ALA A 444 37.44 47.63 20.67
N ASN A 445 36.35 48.12 21.26
CA ASN A 445 36.13 49.54 21.52
C ASN A 445 35.87 49.74 23.02
N PRO A 446 36.59 50.65 23.70
CA PRO A 446 36.41 50.92 25.12
C PRO A 446 35.38 52.04 25.32
N GLY A 447 34.42 51.82 26.22
CA GLY A 447 33.60 52.91 26.79
C GLY A 447 32.10 52.70 26.66
N ALA A 448 31.53 51.91 27.57
CA ALA A 448 30.21 52.13 28.15
C ALA A 448 30.07 51.20 29.37
N ASP A 449 29.99 51.82 30.54
CA ASP A 449 29.53 51.34 31.85
C ASP A 449 29.54 49.83 32.11
N LEU A 450 30.56 49.41 32.87
CA LEU A 450 30.66 48.10 33.49
C LEU A 450 29.69 48.02 34.68
N ASP A 451 28.45 47.60 34.42
CA ASP A 451 27.72 46.83 35.41
C ASP A 451 28.27 45.40 35.34
N VAL A 452 29.09 45.04 36.34
CA VAL A 452 29.64 43.70 36.48
C VAL A 452 28.51 42.78 36.96
N GLN A 453 27.68 42.32 36.02
CA GLN A 453 26.89 41.12 36.22
C GLN A 453 27.85 39.93 36.23
N ALA A 454 27.77 39.14 37.30
CA ALA A 454 28.49 37.88 37.42
C ALA A 454 28.33 37.04 36.14
N PRO A 455 29.32 36.22 35.75
CA PRO A 455 29.16 35.35 34.58
C PRO A 455 27.92 34.50 34.80
N ALA A 456 26.93 34.59 33.91
CA ALA A 456 25.81 33.68 33.92
C ALA A 456 26.36 32.25 33.86
N GLU A 457 25.85 31.35 34.72
CA GLU A 457 26.19 29.94 34.65
C GLU A 457 25.98 29.43 33.21
N PRO A 458 26.87 28.54 32.71
CA PRO A 458 26.67 27.96 31.39
C PRO A 458 25.28 27.32 31.32
N PRO A 459 24.55 27.47 30.20
CA PRO A 459 23.21 26.91 30.08
C PRO A 459 23.25 25.40 30.28
N THR A 460 22.24 24.86 30.98
CA THR A 460 22.08 23.41 31.17
C THR A 460 21.95 22.70 29.81
N LEU A 461 22.20 21.38 29.77
CA LEU A 461 22.02 20.60 28.53
C LEU A 461 20.58 20.72 28.03
N LEU A 462 19.60 20.67 28.93
CA LEU A 462 18.19 20.83 28.58
C LEU A 462 17.90 22.23 28.01
N ALA A 463 18.42 23.30 28.63
CA ALA A 463 18.22 24.66 28.12
C ALA A 463 18.83 24.85 26.73
N THR A 464 20.03 24.27 26.51
CA THR A 464 20.69 24.27 25.20
C THR A 464 19.85 23.53 24.16
N ARG A 465 19.31 22.35 24.51
CA ARG A 465 18.44 21.58 23.61
C ARG A 465 17.12 22.29 23.31
N GLN A 466 16.50 22.92 24.31
CA GLN A 466 15.28 23.70 24.12
C GLN A 466 15.49 24.92 23.23
N ALA A 467 16.66 25.57 23.31
CA ALA A 467 17.03 26.64 22.40
C ALA A 467 17.17 26.14 20.95
N ALA A 468 17.78 24.96 20.75
CA ALA A 468 17.87 24.33 19.43
C ALA A 468 16.49 23.96 18.85
N ILE A 469 15.59 23.41 19.67
CA ILE A 469 14.20 23.10 19.28
C ILE A 469 13.47 24.39 18.88
N THR A 470 13.59 25.46 19.69
CA THR A 470 12.97 26.75 19.40
C THR A 470 13.49 27.33 18.08
N ALA A 471 14.80 27.24 17.83
CA ALA A 471 15.39 27.67 16.57
C ALA A 471 14.86 26.84 15.37
N ALA A 472 14.72 25.53 15.55
CA ALA A 472 14.17 24.64 14.53
C ALA A 472 12.69 24.94 14.20
N LEU A 473 11.88 25.22 15.21
CA LEU A 473 10.48 25.63 15.03
C LEU A 473 10.33 26.97 14.29
N ALA A 474 11.35 27.82 14.34
CA ALA A 474 11.37 29.11 13.65
C ALA A 474 11.85 29.03 12.19
N LEU A 475 12.24 27.85 11.68
CA LEU A 475 12.73 27.69 10.31
C LEU A 475 11.62 27.95 9.28
N THR A 476 11.92 28.83 8.32
CA THR A 476 11.01 29.16 7.21
C THR A 476 11.32 28.39 5.91
N ALA A 477 12.48 27.75 5.84
CA ALA A 477 12.93 26.93 4.72
C ALA A 477 13.62 25.67 5.22
N TRP A 478 13.57 24.60 4.43
CA TRP A 478 14.22 23.33 4.75
C TRP A 478 15.74 23.51 4.85
N PRO A 479 16.36 23.16 6.00
CA PRO A 479 17.81 23.21 6.12
C PRO A 479 18.46 22.06 5.34
N GLU A 480 19.74 22.19 5.03
CA GLU A 480 20.56 21.03 4.66
C GLU A 480 20.73 20.14 5.88
N THR A 481 20.41 18.85 5.73
CA THR A 481 20.42 17.90 6.84
C THR A 481 21.51 16.84 6.72
N SER A 482 21.94 16.32 7.88
CA SER A 482 22.79 15.14 7.97
C SER A 482 22.13 14.11 8.90
N PRO A 483 21.72 12.94 8.38
CA PRO A 483 21.71 12.55 6.96
C PRO A 483 20.76 13.42 6.12
N ALA A 484 21.01 13.47 4.81
CA ALA A 484 20.14 14.18 3.88
C ALA A 484 18.76 13.50 3.80
N PHE A 485 17.69 14.29 3.63
CA PHE A 485 16.32 13.74 3.60
C PHE A 485 16.10 12.63 2.56
N ASP A 486 16.79 12.69 1.44
CA ASP A 486 16.71 11.71 0.36
C ASP A 486 17.47 10.40 0.65
N ALA A 487 18.32 10.41 1.67
CA ALA A 487 19.03 9.24 2.19
C ALA A 487 18.27 8.54 3.34
N LEU A 488 17.17 9.12 3.81
CA LEU A 488 16.35 8.51 4.87
C LEU A 488 15.57 7.29 4.35
N GLY A 489 15.54 6.24 5.16
CA GLY A 489 14.74 5.03 4.94
C GLY A 489 14.91 4.06 6.10
N ASP A 490 14.45 2.81 5.92
CA ASP A 490 14.45 1.78 6.98
C ASP A 490 15.86 1.51 7.57
N ASN A 491 16.91 1.75 6.79
CA ASN A 491 18.30 1.58 7.22
C ASN A 491 18.86 2.77 8.02
N SER A 492 18.09 3.84 8.19
CA SER A 492 18.50 5.03 8.95
C SER A 492 18.33 4.88 10.46
N GLY A 493 17.74 3.76 10.91
CA GLY A 493 17.58 3.44 12.32
C GLY A 493 18.88 3.02 13.02
N ALA A 494 18.72 2.63 14.30
CA ALA A 494 19.80 2.11 15.14
C ALA A 494 20.57 0.96 14.48
N GLN A 495 21.90 0.90 14.68
CA GLN A 495 22.77 -0.15 14.12
C GLN A 495 22.33 -1.53 14.56
N GLU A 496 22.00 -1.60 15.83
CA GLU A 496 21.69 -2.79 16.56
C GLU A 496 20.41 -3.43 16.01
N TRP A 497 19.50 -2.59 15.50
CA TRP A 497 18.34 -3.06 14.76
C TRP A 497 18.73 -3.44 13.33
N VAL A 498 19.21 -2.47 12.54
CA VAL A 498 19.31 -2.59 11.07
C VAL A 498 20.38 -3.60 10.65
N ASP A 499 21.55 -3.54 11.27
CA ASP A 499 22.74 -4.27 10.85
C ASP A 499 22.92 -5.57 11.65
N ASP A 500 22.58 -5.55 12.94
CA ASP A 500 22.84 -6.66 13.87
C ASP A 500 21.62 -7.56 14.13
N ASN A 501 20.45 -7.19 13.60
CA ASN A 501 19.19 -7.95 13.73
C ASN A 501 18.77 -8.22 15.19
N CYS A 502 18.89 -7.20 16.04
CA CYS A 502 18.55 -7.26 17.46
C CYS A 502 17.18 -6.67 17.81
N LEU A 503 16.31 -6.39 16.84
CA LEU A 503 14.93 -5.95 17.13
C LEU A 503 14.09 -7.06 17.79
N SER A 504 14.22 -8.30 17.33
CA SER A 504 13.50 -9.46 17.86
C SER A 504 14.47 -10.47 18.46
N VAL A 505 14.86 -10.23 19.70
CA VAL A 505 15.84 -11.03 20.44
C VAL A 505 15.20 -12.29 21.01
N SER A 506 15.95 -13.38 20.99
CA SER A 506 15.62 -14.66 21.59
C SER A 506 16.89 -15.31 22.11
N ALA A 507 16.76 -16.47 22.77
CA ALA A 507 17.90 -17.27 23.19
C ALA A 507 18.91 -17.58 22.06
N LYS A 508 18.48 -17.54 20.79
CA LYS A 508 19.35 -17.85 19.63
C LYS A 508 20.31 -16.72 19.26
N ASN A 509 19.92 -15.46 19.44
CA ASN A 509 20.70 -14.28 19.02
C ASN A 509 21.08 -13.34 20.18
N ALA A 510 20.58 -13.56 21.40
CA ALA A 510 20.85 -12.69 22.56
C ALA A 510 22.34 -12.40 22.80
N ALA A 511 23.21 -13.39 22.61
CA ALA A 511 24.66 -13.23 22.79
C ALA A 511 25.30 -12.23 21.80
N GLY A 512 24.69 -12.04 20.62
CA GLY A 512 25.14 -11.07 19.61
C GLY A 512 24.57 -9.66 19.84
N CYS A 513 23.62 -9.50 20.76
CA CYS A 513 22.93 -8.25 21.03
C CYS A 513 23.45 -7.54 22.29
N ARG A 514 24.77 -7.58 22.47
CA ARG A 514 25.49 -6.98 23.60
C ARG A 514 26.54 -6.01 23.09
N TYR A 515 26.56 -4.81 23.66
CA TYR A 515 27.38 -3.68 23.20
C TYR A 515 28.17 -3.06 24.36
N GLY A 516 29.23 -2.31 24.03
CA GLY A 516 30.19 -1.79 24.99
C GLY A 516 31.38 -2.73 25.25
N ASP A 517 32.22 -2.38 26.22
CA ASP A 517 33.39 -3.18 26.59
C ASP A 517 32.95 -4.50 27.25
N PRO A 518 33.33 -5.69 26.73
CA PRO A 518 33.03 -6.97 27.37
C PRO A 518 33.63 -7.10 28.79
N ALA A 519 34.65 -6.30 29.12
CA ALA A 519 35.26 -6.22 30.44
C ALA A 519 34.63 -5.15 31.36
N ALA A 520 33.59 -4.45 30.89
CA ALA A 520 32.83 -3.49 31.68
C ALA A 520 32.35 -4.10 33.00
N ALA A 521 32.54 -3.37 34.09
CA ALA A 521 32.16 -3.81 35.43
C ALA A 521 30.64 -3.75 35.67
N LYS A 522 29.93 -2.93 34.89
CA LYS A 522 28.49 -2.72 35.01
C LYS A 522 27.75 -3.27 33.80
N THR A 523 26.52 -3.72 34.00
CA THR A 523 25.64 -4.25 32.96
C THR A 523 24.31 -3.50 32.98
N ALA A 524 23.88 -3.01 31.83
CA ALA A 524 22.53 -2.49 31.63
C ALA A 524 21.76 -3.40 30.66
N VAL A 525 20.45 -3.51 30.86
CA VAL A 525 19.56 -4.29 29.99
C VAL A 525 18.46 -3.39 29.44
N LEU A 526 18.25 -3.42 28.12
CA LEU A 526 17.18 -2.71 27.43
C LEU A 526 16.02 -3.66 27.10
N LEU A 527 14.82 -3.31 27.55
CA LEU A 527 13.57 -4.06 27.35
C LEU A 527 12.57 -3.24 26.53
N GLY A 528 11.83 -3.91 25.64
CA GLY A 528 10.68 -3.33 24.95
C GLY A 528 10.60 -3.66 23.47
N ASP A 529 9.95 -2.77 22.71
CA ASP A 529 9.69 -2.95 21.29
C ASP A 529 10.65 -2.14 20.40
N SER A 530 10.20 -1.82 19.18
CA SER A 530 10.97 -1.01 18.24
C SER A 530 11.24 0.41 18.75
N MET A 531 10.42 0.94 19.68
CA MET A 531 10.68 2.22 20.33
C MET A 531 11.86 2.12 21.29
N ALA A 532 11.97 1.00 22.02
CA ALA A 532 13.08 0.76 22.93
C ALA A 532 14.40 0.69 22.17
N ILE A 533 14.50 -0.17 21.15
CA ILE A 533 15.76 -0.29 20.37
C ILE A 533 16.09 0.99 19.59
N SER A 534 15.10 1.82 19.26
CA SER A 534 15.34 3.13 18.65
C SER A 534 16.13 4.09 19.55
N TYR A 535 16.13 3.89 20.87
CA TYR A 535 16.97 4.61 21.82
C TYR A 535 18.39 4.04 21.97
N MET A 536 18.70 2.90 21.34
CA MET A 536 19.99 2.23 21.55
C MET A 536 21.20 3.14 21.29
N PRO A 537 21.24 3.97 20.22
CA PRO A 537 22.34 4.94 20.04
C PRO A 537 22.47 5.94 21.20
N ALA A 538 21.35 6.46 21.73
CA ALA A 538 21.34 7.32 22.91
C ALA A 538 21.85 6.60 24.16
N ILE A 539 21.36 5.38 24.41
CA ILE A 539 21.70 4.55 25.57
C ILE A 539 23.18 4.22 25.57
N ARG A 540 23.73 3.81 24.43
CA ARG A 540 25.16 3.51 24.30
C ARG A 540 26.01 4.74 24.52
N ALA A 541 25.65 5.87 23.90
CA ALA A 541 26.34 7.14 24.09
C ALA A 541 26.31 7.61 25.56
N ALA A 542 25.25 7.30 26.31
CA ALA A 542 25.13 7.63 27.73
C ALA A 542 25.91 6.67 28.65
N LEU A 543 25.84 5.36 28.39
CA LEU A 543 26.26 4.33 29.35
C LEU A 543 27.66 3.76 29.11
N GLU A 544 28.11 3.62 27.85
CA GLU A 544 29.44 3.08 27.56
C GLU A 544 30.57 3.91 28.21
N PRO A 545 30.54 5.27 28.19
CA PRO A 545 31.54 6.09 28.89
C PRO A 545 31.55 5.89 30.41
N LEU A 546 30.46 5.40 30.99
CA LEU A 546 30.30 5.12 32.42
C LEU A 546 30.69 3.68 32.79
N GLY A 547 31.26 2.92 31.84
CA GLY A 547 31.74 1.56 32.07
C GLY A 547 30.64 0.52 32.14
N TYR A 548 29.54 0.73 31.42
CA TYR A 548 28.49 -0.28 31.22
C TYR A 548 28.72 -1.06 29.93
N ASN A 549 28.43 -2.36 29.97
CA ASN A 549 27.98 -3.08 28.79
C ASN A 549 26.44 -3.02 28.72
N VAL A 550 25.87 -3.01 27.52
CA VAL A 550 24.43 -2.89 27.29
C VAL A 550 23.92 -4.13 26.54
N GLN A 551 22.99 -4.86 27.15
CA GLN A 551 22.32 -6.02 26.56
C GLN A 551 20.93 -5.60 26.05
N SER A 552 20.65 -5.80 24.76
CA SER A 552 19.30 -5.67 24.23
C SER A 552 18.51 -6.96 24.41
N LEU A 553 17.28 -6.86 24.89
CA LEU A 553 16.29 -7.94 24.95
C LEU A 553 14.93 -7.43 24.43
N THR A 554 14.93 -6.85 23.23
CA THR A 554 13.74 -6.27 22.61
C THR A 554 12.98 -7.26 21.73
N MET A 555 11.70 -6.99 21.46
CA MET A 555 10.88 -7.73 20.51
C MET A 555 9.91 -6.84 19.75
N PHE A 556 9.88 -6.97 18.42
CA PHE A 556 8.96 -6.24 17.56
C PHE A 556 7.51 -6.29 18.07
N SER A 557 6.88 -5.12 18.21
CA SER A 557 5.46 -4.96 18.63
C SER A 557 5.11 -5.50 20.03
N CYS A 558 6.10 -5.87 20.86
CA CYS A 558 5.91 -6.37 22.21
C CYS A 558 6.40 -5.33 23.23
N PRO A 559 5.49 -4.66 23.98
CA PRO A 559 5.87 -3.59 24.89
C PRO A 559 6.79 -4.10 26.01
N ALA A 560 7.55 -3.19 26.64
CA ALA A 560 8.39 -3.53 27.79
C ALA A 560 7.55 -3.88 29.02
N VAL A 561 6.35 -3.29 29.11
CA VAL A 561 5.36 -3.59 30.14
C VAL A 561 4.84 -5.01 29.94
N ASN A 562 4.86 -5.82 30.99
CA ASN A 562 4.37 -7.20 30.99
C ASN A 562 2.84 -7.23 30.99
N ILE A 563 2.28 -7.02 29.80
CA ILE A 563 0.84 -6.99 29.54
C ILE A 563 0.56 -7.71 28.22
N SER A 564 -0.48 -8.55 28.22
CA SER A 564 -0.86 -9.29 27.03
C SER A 564 -1.48 -8.36 25.99
N VAL A 565 -0.95 -8.43 24.77
CA VAL A 565 -1.41 -7.64 23.62
C VAL A 565 -1.85 -8.55 22.48
N ALA A 566 -2.96 -8.19 21.82
CA ALA A 566 -3.45 -8.85 20.62
C ALA A 566 -2.70 -8.36 19.36
N PRO A 567 -2.43 -9.21 18.35
CA PRO A 567 -1.75 -8.83 17.10
C PRO A 567 -2.35 -7.60 16.38
N LYS A 568 -1.50 -6.74 15.79
CA LYS A 568 -1.93 -5.48 15.11
C LYS A 568 -2.67 -5.83 13.85
N ASN A 569 -2.13 -6.83 13.19
CA ASN A 569 -2.53 -7.45 11.96
C ASN A 569 -1.97 -8.88 11.99
N ALA A 570 -2.32 -9.72 11.03
CA ALA A 570 -1.81 -11.09 11.03
C ALA A 570 -0.35 -11.22 10.50
N SER A 571 0.33 -10.11 10.19
CA SER A 571 1.80 -10.05 10.06
C SER A 571 2.52 -9.81 11.40
N ASP A 572 1.81 -9.31 12.42
CA ASP A 572 2.30 -9.14 13.80
C ASP A 572 2.25 -10.46 14.59
N ALA A 573 2.95 -11.48 14.07
CA ALA A 573 3.02 -12.80 14.70
C ALA A 573 3.71 -12.77 16.08
N SER A 574 4.48 -11.71 16.38
CA SER A 574 5.20 -11.55 17.64
C SER A 574 4.27 -11.29 18.82
N ALA A 575 3.13 -10.63 18.63
CA ALA A 575 2.15 -10.41 19.69
C ALA A 575 1.61 -11.72 20.29
N ALA A 576 1.44 -12.77 19.46
CA ALA A 576 1.02 -14.10 19.92
C ALA A 576 2.07 -14.81 20.79
N THR A 577 3.30 -14.31 20.82
CA THR A 577 4.42 -14.85 21.58
C THR A 577 4.97 -13.85 22.60
N CYS A 578 4.31 -12.71 22.79
CA CYS A 578 4.81 -11.63 23.65
C CYS A 578 4.85 -12.07 25.13
N ASP A 579 3.83 -12.79 25.61
CA ASP A 579 3.82 -13.36 26.97
C ASP A 579 4.98 -14.35 27.19
N ASP A 580 5.23 -15.25 26.22
CA ASP A 580 6.35 -16.19 26.25
C ASP A 580 7.70 -15.45 26.25
N HIS A 581 7.79 -14.36 25.49
CA HIS A 581 8.98 -13.52 25.44
C HIS A 581 9.21 -12.79 26.76
N HIS A 582 8.18 -12.18 27.37
CA HIS A 582 8.29 -11.57 28.70
C HIS A 582 8.80 -12.57 29.74
N ALA A 583 8.25 -13.78 29.76
CA ALA A 583 8.70 -14.84 30.67
C ALA A 583 10.20 -15.17 30.49
N TRP A 584 10.65 -15.27 29.23
CA TRP A 584 12.07 -15.50 28.92
C TRP A 584 12.96 -14.30 29.31
N VAL A 585 12.51 -13.08 29.03
CA VAL A 585 13.22 -11.84 29.36
C VAL A 585 13.45 -11.72 30.87
N TYR A 586 12.43 -11.98 31.70
CA TYR A 586 12.59 -11.94 33.16
C TYR A 586 13.63 -12.95 33.66
N ALA A 587 13.60 -14.17 33.13
CA ALA A 587 14.59 -15.18 33.48
C ALA A 587 16.02 -14.73 33.07
N GLU A 588 16.14 -14.07 31.92
CA GLU A 588 17.43 -13.56 31.43
C GLU A 588 17.92 -12.35 32.24
N VAL A 589 17.04 -11.43 32.62
CA VAL A 589 17.38 -10.32 33.53
C VAL A 589 17.87 -10.85 34.88
N ALA A 590 17.16 -11.80 35.48
CA ALA A 590 17.59 -12.43 36.73
C ALA A 590 18.96 -13.13 36.59
N ARG A 591 19.19 -13.82 35.46
CA ARG A 591 20.47 -14.49 35.16
C ARG A 591 21.62 -13.49 34.99
N LEU A 592 21.34 -12.34 34.38
CA LEU A 592 22.33 -11.29 34.13
C LEU A 592 22.60 -10.45 35.37
N SER A 593 21.61 -10.29 36.26
CA SER A 593 21.66 -9.43 37.46
C SER A 593 22.23 -8.04 37.14
N PRO A 594 21.63 -7.28 36.19
CA PRO A 594 22.17 -5.99 35.76
C PRO A 594 22.11 -4.91 36.86
N ASP A 595 22.97 -3.90 36.77
CA ASP A 595 22.91 -2.71 37.62
C ASP A 595 21.72 -1.80 37.21
N LEU A 596 21.29 -1.86 35.95
CA LEU A 596 20.23 -1.00 35.42
C LEU A 596 19.37 -1.74 34.39
N VAL A 597 18.04 -1.65 34.53
CA VAL A 597 17.09 -2.03 33.48
C VAL A 597 16.45 -0.78 32.89
N ILE A 598 16.52 -0.64 31.57
CA ILE A 598 15.90 0.44 30.80
C ILE A 598 14.70 -0.13 30.05
N MET A 599 13.54 0.50 30.22
CA MET A 599 12.29 0.09 29.57
C MET A 599 11.75 1.23 28.69
N SER A 600 11.23 0.88 27.51
CA SER A 600 10.37 1.79 26.74
C SER A 600 9.34 0.99 25.94
N SER A 601 8.15 1.55 25.78
CA SER A 601 7.04 0.88 25.09
C SER A 601 6.38 1.82 24.10
N LEU A 602 5.96 1.30 22.95
CA LEU A 602 5.09 2.04 22.04
C LEU A 602 3.77 2.40 22.71
N ALA A 603 3.48 3.69 22.82
CA ALA A 603 2.23 4.17 23.43
C ALA A 603 0.96 3.60 22.76
N GLY A 604 1.03 3.33 21.45
CA GLY A 604 -0.06 2.69 20.69
C GLY A 604 -0.33 1.23 21.05
N SER A 605 0.49 0.57 21.88
CA SER A 605 0.20 -0.79 22.34
C SER A 605 -1.04 -0.87 23.22
N ILE A 606 -1.41 0.24 23.89
CA ILE A 606 -2.59 0.33 24.76
C ILE A 606 -3.92 0.11 24.02
N VAL A 607 -3.99 0.32 22.70
CA VAL A 607 -5.24 0.08 21.95
C VAL A 607 -5.39 -1.38 21.52
N ARG A 608 -4.48 -2.26 21.95
CA ARG A 608 -4.44 -3.67 21.55
C ARG A 608 -4.42 -4.61 22.74
N LEU A 609 -4.87 -4.17 23.91
CA LEU A 609 -4.86 -5.03 25.09
C LEU A 609 -5.68 -6.29 24.83
N ALA A 610 -5.13 -7.45 25.17
CA ALA A 610 -5.83 -8.73 25.01
C ALA A 610 -7.11 -8.81 25.86
N SER A 611 -7.19 -8.00 26.92
CA SER A 611 -8.39 -7.80 27.74
C SER A 611 -9.57 -7.21 26.97
N GLY A 612 -9.31 -6.49 25.87
CA GLY A 612 -10.31 -5.70 25.14
C GLY A 612 -10.73 -4.43 25.87
N ASN A 613 -10.02 -4.02 26.94
CA ASN A 613 -10.31 -2.78 27.65
C ASN A 613 -9.97 -1.57 26.76
N GLU A 614 -10.78 -0.52 26.88
CA GLU A 614 -10.60 0.75 26.16
C GLU A 614 -10.67 1.94 27.13
N GLY A 615 -10.22 3.11 26.67
CA GLY A 615 -10.38 4.36 27.41
C GLY A 615 -9.70 4.36 28.78
N ALA A 616 -10.47 4.68 29.83
CA ALA A 616 -9.95 4.80 31.20
C ALA A 616 -9.55 3.45 31.81
N ASP A 617 -10.27 2.38 31.45
CA ASP A 617 -9.99 1.03 31.94
C ASP A 617 -8.66 0.53 31.36
N ALA A 618 -8.41 0.77 30.07
CA ALA A 618 -7.13 0.46 29.43
C ALA A 618 -5.95 1.21 30.06
N LEU A 619 -6.15 2.49 30.42
CA LEU A 619 -5.11 3.29 31.09
C LEU A 619 -4.81 2.76 32.50
N THR A 620 -5.84 2.33 33.22
CA THR A 620 -5.67 1.74 34.56
C THR A 620 -4.95 0.40 34.48
N GLU A 621 -5.30 -0.43 33.49
CA GLU A 621 -4.63 -1.70 33.24
C GLU A 621 -3.16 -1.49 32.87
N TRP A 622 -2.87 -0.54 31.98
CA TRP A 622 -1.49 -0.18 31.59
C TRP A 622 -0.66 0.33 32.77
N GLN A 623 -1.22 1.23 33.58
CA GLN A 623 -0.58 1.74 34.79
C GLN A 623 -0.27 0.61 35.79
N THR A 624 -1.24 -0.28 36.02
CA THR A 624 -1.10 -1.42 36.93
C THR A 624 -0.02 -2.37 36.42
N ALA A 625 -0.07 -2.77 35.15
CA ALA A 625 0.93 -3.64 34.56
C ALA A 625 2.34 -3.03 34.56
N THR A 626 2.45 -1.70 34.41
CA THR A 626 3.73 -0.98 34.53
C THR A 626 4.28 -1.11 35.95
N ALA A 627 3.45 -0.86 36.97
CA ALA A 627 3.85 -1.00 38.38
C ALA A 627 4.23 -2.45 38.75
N ASP A 628 3.46 -3.43 38.26
CA ASP A 628 3.72 -4.85 38.48
C ASP A 628 5.02 -5.29 37.80
N THR A 629 5.29 -4.80 36.60
CA THR A 629 6.54 -5.05 35.87
C THR A 629 7.75 -4.53 36.66
N ILE A 630 7.69 -3.29 37.15
CA ILE A 630 8.76 -2.71 37.97
C ILE A 630 8.95 -3.52 39.25
N THR A 631 7.86 -3.89 39.91
CA THR A 631 7.90 -4.71 41.14
C THR A 631 8.53 -6.08 40.88
N ALA A 632 8.22 -6.72 39.74
CA ALA A 632 8.78 -8.02 39.37
C ALA A 632 10.29 -7.99 39.10
N LEU A 633 10.84 -6.83 38.74
CA LEU A 633 12.28 -6.63 38.54
C LEU A 633 13.04 -6.42 39.85
N GLN A 634 12.36 -6.16 40.97
CA GLN A 634 13.00 -6.00 42.28
C GLN A 634 13.76 -7.28 42.68
N GLY A 635 15.00 -7.11 43.12
CA GLY A 635 15.89 -8.20 43.49
C GLY A 635 16.62 -8.87 42.30
N SER A 636 16.32 -8.45 41.06
CA SER A 636 17.08 -8.87 39.86
C SER A 636 17.90 -7.73 39.24
N THR A 637 17.61 -6.47 39.58
CA THR A 637 18.37 -5.28 39.17
C THR A 637 18.46 -4.30 40.34
N ASP A 638 19.45 -3.40 40.31
CA ASP A 638 19.58 -2.34 41.32
C ASP A 638 18.63 -1.17 41.06
N GLN A 639 18.38 -0.86 39.79
CA GLN A 639 17.52 0.25 39.38
C GLN A 639 16.74 -0.05 38.09
N VAL A 640 15.58 0.61 37.94
CA VAL A 640 14.79 0.63 36.70
C VAL A 640 14.65 2.07 36.19
N ALA A 641 14.83 2.28 34.89
CA ALA A 641 14.50 3.53 34.22
C ALA A 641 13.45 3.28 33.13
N VAL A 642 12.31 3.97 33.21
CA VAL A 642 11.27 3.92 32.18
C VAL A 642 11.36 5.18 31.34
N LEU A 643 11.68 5.04 30.05
CA LEU A 643 11.76 6.12 29.09
C LEU A 643 10.41 6.24 28.38
N SER A 644 9.84 7.45 28.39
CA SER A 644 8.69 7.74 27.54
C SER A 644 9.05 7.45 26.08
N PRO A 645 8.18 6.80 25.28
CA PRO A 645 8.41 6.71 23.83
C PRO A 645 8.45 8.13 23.23
N PRO A 646 9.17 8.38 22.12
CA PRO A 646 9.01 9.64 21.42
C PRO A 646 7.56 9.80 20.91
N PRO A 647 7.01 11.03 20.88
CA PRO A 647 5.72 11.28 20.27
C PRO A 647 5.81 11.05 18.76
N ALA A 648 4.83 10.33 18.19
CA ALA A 648 4.79 10.07 16.76
C ALA A 648 4.61 11.37 15.96
N SER A 649 5.37 11.51 14.88
CA SER A 649 5.26 12.60 13.91
C SER A 649 4.63 12.12 12.61
N THR A 650 4.28 13.08 11.75
CA THR A 650 4.06 12.78 10.34
C THR A 650 5.38 12.34 9.70
N PRO A 651 5.40 11.26 8.90
CA PRO A 651 6.60 10.86 8.16
C PRO A 651 7.05 11.96 7.19
N PHE A 652 8.36 12.12 7.00
CA PHE A 652 8.89 13.12 6.07
C PHE A 652 8.36 12.96 4.65
N ALA A 653 8.11 11.73 4.22
CA ALA A 653 7.56 11.43 2.90
C ALA A 653 6.16 12.03 2.66
N GLU A 654 5.44 12.39 3.72
CA GLU A 654 4.09 12.94 3.65
C GLU A 654 4.04 14.46 3.80
N CYS A 655 4.89 15.04 4.65
CA CYS A 655 4.83 16.47 4.96
C CYS A 655 5.92 17.30 4.24
N LYS A 656 7.06 16.71 3.85
CA LYS A 656 8.11 17.40 3.09
C LYS A 656 7.86 17.28 1.58
N THR A 657 7.26 18.32 1.02
CA THR A 657 6.92 18.46 -0.39
C THR A 657 7.76 19.56 -1.03
N LEU A 658 7.69 19.70 -2.36
CA LEU A 658 8.35 20.81 -3.07
C LEU A 658 7.80 22.19 -2.70
N THR A 659 6.61 22.26 -2.08
CA THR A 659 5.94 23.54 -1.79
C THR A 659 5.71 23.80 -0.31
N SER A 660 6.04 22.84 0.56
CA SER A 660 5.91 22.97 2.03
C SER A 660 7.20 23.47 2.67
N GLY A 661 7.06 24.09 3.84
CA GLY A 661 8.16 24.49 4.71
C GLY A 661 8.24 23.61 5.97
N PRO A 662 9.27 23.80 6.82
CA PRO A 662 9.43 23.03 8.06
C PRO A 662 8.23 23.10 9.00
N ALA A 663 7.52 24.23 9.03
CA ALA A 663 6.32 24.42 9.83
C ALA A 663 5.20 23.40 9.50
N ASP A 664 5.08 22.98 8.24
CA ASP A 664 4.07 22.01 7.77
C ASP A 664 4.39 20.57 8.21
N CYS A 665 5.59 20.33 8.73
CA CYS A 665 6.01 19.04 9.32
C CYS A 665 6.11 19.11 10.85
N THR A 666 5.64 20.19 11.48
CA THR A 666 5.55 20.23 12.94
C THR A 666 4.44 19.30 13.42
N TYR A 667 4.63 18.73 14.60
CA TYR A 667 3.70 17.78 15.19
C TYR A 667 3.59 18.02 16.69
N SER A 668 2.54 17.46 17.30
CA SER A 668 2.28 17.56 18.72
C SER A 668 1.94 16.21 19.32
N PRO A 669 2.37 15.93 20.57
CA PRO A 669 1.99 14.71 21.26
C PRO A 669 0.46 14.57 21.34
N SER A 670 -0.08 13.44 20.89
CA SER A 670 -1.53 13.20 20.90
C SER A 670 -2.09 13.09 22.32
N ASN A 671 -3.40 13.29 22.48
CA ASN A 671 -4.07 13.13 23.78
C ASN A 671 -3.90 11.71 24.34
N LEU A 672 -3.96 10.68 23.49
CA LEU A 672 -3.71 9.30 23.90
C LEU A 672 -2.28 9.13 24.42
N TYR A 673 -1.29 9.63 23.67
CA TYR A 673 0.11 9.58 24.06
C TYR A 673 0.33 10.24 25.44
N GLN A 674 -0.20 11.45 25.65
CA GLN A 674 -0.04 12.18 26.90
C GLN A 674 -0.62 11.41 28.10
N LYS A 675 -1.76 10.73 27.91
CA LYS A 675 -2.37 9.90 28.96
C LYS A 675 -1.55 8.66 29.27
N VAL A 676 -0.97 7.99 28.27
CA VAL A 676 -0.10 6.83 28.49
C VAL A 676 1.16 7.24 29.25
N VAL A 677 1.82 8.32 28.83
CA VAL A 677 3.00 8.87 29.53
C VAL A 677 2.68 9.21 30.99
N ALA A 678 1.54 9.86 31.25
CA ALA A 678 1.12 10.18 32.61
C ALA A 678 0.84 8.93 33.46
N ALA A 679 0.25 7.89 32.86
CA ALA A 679 -0.02 6.61 33.52
C ALA A 679 1.28 5.91 33.93
N GLU A 680 2.25 5.81 33.02
CA GLU A 680 3.57 5.22 33.30
C GLU A 680 4.33 6.02 34.36
N GLN A 681 4.34 7.35 34.25
CA GLN A 681 4.99 8.22 35.24
C GLN A 681 4.39 8.05 36.64
N SER A 682 3.06 7.91 36.74
CA SER A 682 2.36 7.65 38.00
C SER A 682 2.74 6.29 38.61
N ALA A 683 2.81 5.24 37.78
CA ALA A 683 3.26 3.91 38.19
C ALA A 683 4.70 3.94 38.73
N VAL A 684 5.61 4.59 38.00
CA VAL A 684 7.03 4.69 38.39
C VAL A 684 7.22 5.49 39.67
N THR A 685 6.51 6.62 39.82
CA THR A 685 6.57 7.45 41.04
C THR A 685 6.16 6.64 42.28
N SER A 686 5.23 5.69 42.12
CA SER A 686 4.77 4.82 43.21
C SER A 686 5.82 3.80 43.65
N ALA A 687 6.84 3.52 42.84
CA ALA A 687 7.93 2.58 43.14
C ALA A 687 9.08 3.22 43.95
N GLY A 688 9.03 4.53 44.22
CA GLY A 688 10.07 5.25 44.96
C GLY A 688 11.43 5.27 44.26
N ASP A 689 12.51 5.33 45.02
CA ASP A 689 13.88 5.50 44.48
C ASP A 689 14.38 4.33 43.63
N PHE A 690 13.68 3.19 43.65
CA PHE A 690 14.03 2.02 42.83
C PHE A 690 13.80 2.26 41.33
N ALA A 691 12.83 3.11 40.97
CA ALA A 691 12.50 3.37 39.58
C ALA A 691 12.40 4.87 39.28
N GLN A 692 12.88 5.25 38.09
CA GLN A 692 12.82 6.63 37.62
C GLN A 692 12.14 6.73 36.25
N TYR A 693 11.33 7.78 36.07
CA TYR A 693 10.66 8.05 34.81
C TYR A 693 11.41 9.15 34.06
N VAL A 694 11.88 8.83 32.86
CA VAL A 694 12.61 9.76 31.99
C VAL A 694 11.67 10.22 30.89
N ASN A 695 11.13 11.43 31.05
CA ASN A 695 10.28 12.05 30.04
C ASN A 695 11.14 12.74 28.97
N VAL A 696 11.11 12.23 27.75
CA VAL A 696 11.89 12.77 26.62
C VAL A 696 11.21 13.89 25.85
N VAL A 697 9.91 14.14 26.11
CA VAL A 697 9.15 15.18 25.37
C VAL A 697 9.85 16.54 25.42
N PRO A 698 10.39 17.02 26.56
CA PRO A 698 11.14 18.28 26.62
C PRO A 698 12.43 18.29 25.79
N TRP A 699 12.94 17.13 25.37
CA TRP A 699 14.15 17.00 24.53
C TRP A 699 13.84 17.07 23.04
N LEU A 700 12.55 17.03 22.68
CA LEU A 700 12.03 17.01 21.32
C LEU A 700 11.06 18.15 21.01
N CYS A 701 10.43 18.73 22.04
CA CYS A 701 9.33 19.67 21.88
C CYS A 701 9.45 20.87 22.83
N VAL A 702 8.95 22.03 22.39
CA VAL A 702 8.71 23.22 23.21
C VAL A 702 7.23 23.55 23.13
N ASP A 703 6.57 23.74 24.27
CA ASP A 703 5.12 24.00 24.36
C ASP A 703 4.26 22.97 23.58
N ASN A 704 4.66 21.70 23.62
CA ASN A 704 4.06 20.58 22.85
C ASN A 704 4.13 20.73 21.32
N ASN A 705 4.92 21.65 20.80
CA ASN A 705 5.26 21.75 19.39
C ASN A 705 6.63 21.14 19.15
N CYS A 706 6.69 20.15 18.28
CA CYS A 706 7.89 19.39 17.98
C CYS A 706 8.28 19.63 16.51
N PRO A 707 9.50 20.10 16.21
CA PRO A 707 9.98 20.24 14.84
C PRO A 707 10.42 18.87 14.30
N ALA A 708 10.34 18.70 12.99
CA ALA A 708 10.79 17.46 12.35
C ALA A 708 12.33 17.33 12.29
N VAL A 709 13.05 18.46 12.37
CA VAL A 709 14.52 18.52 12.32
C VAL A 709 15.01 19.29 13.54
N ILE A 710 16.04 18.81 14.22
CA ILE A 710 16.72 19.54 15.30
C ILE A 710 18.22 19.50 15.00
N ASP A 711 18.92 20.62 15.11
CA ASP A 711 20.37 20.72 14.85
C ASP A 711 20.79 20.17 13.47
N ASN A 712 19.99 20.45 12.43
CA ASN A 712 20.14 19.92 11.06
C ASN A 712 20.10 18.38 10.97
N THR A 713 19.59 17.70 11.99
CA THR A 713 19.38 16.25 11.98
C THR A 713 17.88 15.94 11.94
N PRO A 714 17.40 15.17 10.95
CA PRO A 714 16.01 14.72 10.92
C PRO A 714 15.73 13.85 12.15
N VAL A 715 14.63 14.09 12.86
CA VAL A 715 14.37 13.40 14.14
C VAL A 715 13.99 11.93 13.90
N PHE A 716 13.06 11.67 12.98
CA PHE A 716 12.57 10.32 12.68
C PHE A 716 12.73 9.95 11.19
N PHE A 717 12.92 8.67 10.89
CA PHE A 717 12.97 8.20 9.49
C PHE A 717 11.60 7.76 8.94
N ASP A 718 10.68 7.34 9.80
CA ASP A 718 9.34 6.83 9.44
C ASP A 718 8.20 7.46 10.26
N GLY A 719 8.49 8.54 10.98
CA GLY A 719 7.53 9.24 11.84
C GLY A 719 7.37 8.63 13.24
N GLN A 720 8.08 7.55 13.58
CA GLN A 720 8.03 6.96 14.92
C GLN A 720 9.43 6.65 15.48
N HIS A 721 10.32 6.13 14.64
CA HIS A 721 11.64 5.67 15.06
C HIS A 721 12.71 6.71 14.72
N PHE A 722 13.61 6.93 15.67
CA PHE A 722 14.69 7.89 15.53
C PHE A 722 15.62 7.54 14.38
N VAL A 723 16.03 8.57 13.65
CA VAL A 723 17.29 8.52 12.90
C VAL A 723 18.43 8.27 13.88
N ARG A 724 19.39 7.41 13.53
CA ARG A 724 20.50 7.01 14.41
C ARG A 724 21.23 8.20 15.02
N GLU A 725 21.55 9.20 14.21
CA GLU A 725 22.23 10.43 14.62
C GLU A 725 21.39 11.24 15.60
N ALA A 726 20.07 11.34 15.37
CA ALA A 726 19.16 12.04 16.27
C ALA A 726 19.06 11.34 17.63
N SER A 727 19.02 10.00 17.65
CA SER A 727 19.05 9.21 18.87
C SER A 727 20.38 9.42 19.63
N ALA A 728 21.53 9.32 18.94
CA ALA A 728 22.84 9.49 19.57
C ALA A 728 23.01 10.87 20.23
N GLN A 729 22.45 11.94 19.65
CA GLN A 729 22.45 13.29 20.24
C GLN A 729 21.75 13.38 21.60
N LEU A 730 20.83 12.46 21.91
CA LEU A 730 20.15 12.43 23.21
C LEU A 730 21.01 11.82 24.33
N GLY A 731 22.16 11.20 24.00
CA GLY A 731 23.02 10.50 24.96
C GLY A 731 23.42 11.34 26.19
N PRO A 732 23.93 12.58 26.03
CA PRO A 732 24.27 13.43 27.18
C PRO A 732 23.07 13.77 28.08
N LEU A 733 21.90 14.07 27.49
CA LEU A 733 20.66 14.34 28.24
C LEU A 733 20.18 13.09 28.98
N LEU A 734 20.29 11.93 28.35
CA LEU A 734 19.95 10.65 28.96
C LEU A 734 20.89 10.30 30.12
N ALA A 735 22.20 10.55 29.98
CA ALA A 735 23.15 10.34 31.06
C ALA A 735 22.83 11.23 32.28
N GLU A 736 22.57 12.53 32.06
CA GLU A 736 22.17 13.47 33.13
C GLU A 736 20.84 13.05 33.79
N ALA A 737 19.87 12.59 33.00
CA ALA A 737 18.58 12.15 33.52
C ALA A 737 18.66 10.84 34.30
N LEU A 738 19.53 9.90 33.90
CA LEU A 738 19.72 8.63 34.59
C LEU A 738 20.56 8.78 35.86
N PHE A 739 21.54 9.68 35.84
CA PHE A 739 22.50 9.90 36.91
C PHE A 739 22.65 11.40 37.20
N PRO A 740 21.62 12.03 37.81
CA PRO A 740 21.67 13.45 38.10
C PRO A 740 22.85 13.77 39.03
N PRO A 741 23.58 14.89 38.79
CA PRO A 741 24.67 15.28 39.67
C PRO A 741 24.16 15.46 41.10
N ALA A 742 24.96 15.06 42.09
CA ALA A 742 24.62 15.28 43.49
C ALA A 742 24.41 16.79 43.75
N ALA A 743 23.23 17.13 44.27
CA ALA A 743 22.78 18.50 44.51
C ALA A 743 23.58 19.23 45.60
#